data_AF-A0A2N9NPH4-F1
#
_entry.id   AF-A0A2N9NPH4-F1
#
_cell.length_a   1.000
_cell.length_b   1.000
_cell.length_c   1.000
_cell.angle_alpha   90.00
_cell.angle_beta   90.00
_cell.angle_gamma   90.00
#
_symmetry.space_group_name_H-M   'P 1'
#
loop_
_entity.id
_entity.type
_entity.pdbx_description
1 polymer ?
#
loop_
_entity_poly.entity_id
_entity_poly.type
_entity_poly.pdbx_seq_one_letter_code
_entity_poly.pdbx_strand_id
1 'polypeptide(L)'
;MAQRKMGLGDVNTAGIMLLRHPLVSMFKNLCFGLLSVLTVVALPTRARAQTTPPGYFQTTFQSESQFIVEAVVSDLAEQVYFAAKGRLPESKDFSVAATERSGSPVDAPIYDLQINLDREHRLKLEVPGNSPIWSPGVYHDVAAALAKTMGLRAATAAGEGDTTLLPKLLDGKAETIERENLTLSGALEKGFTNPQLHERAALLLGAFLLREHSGLFFEIRSPLSRMTAHLAIARCLSGTNSFGIHGRLAEAILLTLVNDQALALERLKSFDTKDSAVGGFVRALQARNTGDFRPLTAVAGRSQVESVAWFAAMADYVSAPMAWQKLNGYQRRAIDFIRVANDQNYSVEMGHELLQASIPLEMQEIQSVYELSHHKELSHNGLAQALNELPEGCFTRAPGQPTHVHIIDWGQWAAFLQRHLCHAVQQNFYFMNRKWGVPDEAKQFAAQCEQEFGALRLYPFVRRFNCTDVAAYHKSVDDAFKVTVATPHLVPAQCWNYLCYSVPFAPLYTPNPNPHINEWHNHNPPPGTVYDLQPRLNHPSLTHRPDALGRFVQLHDLAPYDVRIVRVIIERRYGPRASYDQVSGLYNAMMPWSVSALRAVAATVTNKPEQYEQLMLQAAQLNPACYYELGDYAILHKQEDKAAQYIDKACESDPDSIGVASRAEWRISYCLKKGQTAKAREIADFAGDVYSSKGLAAKAAFLEATTNYDGAFEWFAKIEERYGNSVPLLSFCQRYRALTGDTRFEAELKKREKTVFAKGMEKVSLADFHVAPTDGVLLKGQSDLLASAHMRQGQVIVAINGIRVHTLAQYSYLRDLPGVAELDLIVWQGDAFREIRSSPPNRRFGVAIGDYKPSRAAL
;
A
#
# COMPACT_ATOMS: atom_id res chain seq x y z
N MET A 1 35.16 61.74 -7.07
CA MET A 1 35.84 62.50 -5.99
C MET A 1 36.11 61.52 -4.84
N ALA A 2 37.32 61.17 -4.42
CA ALA A 2 38.66 61.63 -4.75
C ALA A 2 39.69 60.50 -4.50
N GLN A 3 40.68 60.42 -5.41
CA GLN A 3 42.11 60.05 -5.23
C GLN A 3 42.51 58.58 -4.89
N ARG A 4 43.14 57.83 -5.82
CA ARG A 4 44.60 57.79 -6.26
C ARG A 4 45.44 56.87 -5.33
N LYS A 5 46.29 55.90 -5.73
CA LYS A 5 47.20 55.61 -6.88
C LYS A 5 47.31 54.07 -7.04
N MET A 6 47.31 53.45 -8.23
CA MET A 6 48.37 53.22 -9.24
C MET A 6 49.60 52.38 -8.84
N GLY A 7 49.83 51.28 -9.59
CA GLY A 7 51.11 50.58 -9.82
C GLY A 7 51.05 49.07 -9.51
N LEU A 8 50.84 48.16 -10.48
CA LEU A 8 51.77 47.59 -11.49
C LEU A 8 52.14 46.14 -11.11
N GLY A 9 51.91 45.18 -12.01
CA GLY A 9 52.45 43.82 -11.90
C GLY A 9 51.58 42.73 -12.53
N ASP A 10 52.03 42.24 -13.68
CA ASP A 10 51.38 41.34 -14.63
C ASP A 10 51.45 39.83 -14.27
N VAL A 11 50.49 39.07 -14.82
CA VAL A 11 50.59 37.68 -15.36
C VAL A 11 50.60 36.46 -14.39
N ASN A 12 49.52 35.66 -14.44
CA ASN A 12 49.44 34.24 -14.91
C ASN A 12 48.55 33.24 -14.10
N THR A 13 47.62 32.62 -14.86
CA THR A 13 47.10 31.22 -14.84
C THR A 13 46.26 30.64 -13.67
N ALA A 14 45.00 30.38 -14.02
CA ALA A 14 44.24 29.12 -13.95
C ALA A 14 44.04 28.35 -12.62
N GLY A 15 42.78 27.95 -12.36
CA GLY A 15 42.48 26.66 -11.73
C GLY A 15 41.23 26.58 -10.86
N ILE A 16 40.13 26.10 -11.45
CA ILE A 16 39.19 25.10 -10.88
C ILE A 16 38.47 25.47 -9.56
N MET A 17 37.17 25.75 -9.66
CA MET A 17 36.23 25.76 -8.52
C MET A 17 35.09 24.77 -8.82
N LEU A 18 35.13 23.60 -8.16
CA LEU A 18 34.04 22.62 -8.10
C LEU A 18 33.41 22.71 -6.71
N LEU A 19 32.13 23.09 -6.68
CA LEU A 19 31.27 23.12 -5.50
C LEU A 19 30.84 21.69 -5.13
N ARG A 20 31.18 21.25 -3.92
CA ARG A 20 30.51 20.14 -3.22
C ARG A 20 29.71 20.71 -2.05
N HIS A 21 28.41 20.42 -2.03
CA HIS A 21 27.50 20.64 -0.90
C HIS A 21 27.79 19.66 0.25
N PRO A 22 27.63 20.05 1.54
CA PRO A 22 27.60 19.11 2.64
C PRO A 22 26.17 18.92 3.19
N LEU A 23 25.78 17.65 3.35
CA LEU A 23 24.83 17.20 4.37
C LEU A 23 25.66 16.41 5.39
N VAL A 24 25.34 16.58 6.68
CA VAL A 24 25.84 15.90 7.91
C VAL A 24 26.35 16.94 8.92
N SER A 25 25.51 17.27 9.91
CA SER A 25 25.92 17.56 11.29
C SER A 25 24.70 17.91 12.15
N MET A 26 24.24 16.98 12.98
CA MET A 26 23.92 17.23 14.39
C MET A 26 23.81 15.88 15.11
N PHE A 27 24.09 15.90 16.41
CA PHE A 27 24.11 14.80 17.39
C PHE A 27 25.47 14.12 17.65
N LYS A 28 26.17 14.69 18.64
CA LYS A 28 27.17 14.02 19.47
C LYS A 28 26.88 14.32 20.95
N ASN A 29 27.21 13.33 21.78
CA ASN A 29 27.26 13.27 23.26
C ASN A 29 25.96 12.71 23.90
N LEU A 30 25.98 11.71 24.80
CA LEU A 30 27.06 11.14 25.62
C LEU A 30 26.64 9.73 26.07
N CYS A 31 27.55 8.74 25.99
CA CYS A 31 27.42 7.43 26.65
C CYS A 31 28.03 7.48 28.06
N PHE A 32 27.37 6.88 29.06
CA PHE A 32 27.87 5.78 29.91
C PHE A 32 26.98 5.60 31.16
N GLY A 33 26.55 4.36 31.43
CA GLY A 33 26.00 3.96 32.73
C GLY A 33 24.96 2.85 32.69
N LEU A 34 25.40 1.60 32.53
CA LEU A 34 24.60 0.39 32.76
C LEU A 34 24.04 0.34 34.19
N LEU A 35 22.79 -0.08 34.37
CA LEU A 35 22.44 -1.29 35.13
C LEU A 35 20.96 -1.65 34.90
N SER A 36 20.72 -2.75 34.19
CA SER A 36 19.39 -3.28 33.87
C SER A 36 18.89 -4.15 35.03
N VAL A 37 17.85 -3.70 35.74
CA VAL A 37 17.02 -4.57 36.59
C VAL A 37 15.73 -4.86 35.82
N LEU A 38 15.68 -6.05 35.21
CA LEU A 38 14.48 -6.62 34.62
C LEU A 38 13.45 -6.88 35.73
N THR A 39 12.51 -5.95 35.91
CA THR A 39 11.29 -6.19 36.68
C THR A 39 10.16 -6.30 35.66
N VAL A 40 9.74 -7.53 35.37
CA VAL A 40 8.49 -7.78 34.63
C VAL A 40 7.35 -7.38 35.56
N VAL A 41 6.91 -6.13 35.46
CA VAL A 41 5.66 -5.68 36.06
C VAL A 41 4.55 -6.08 35.08
N ALA A 42 3.90 -7.20 35.35
CA ALA A 42 2.61 -7.50 34.76
C ALA A 42 1.61 -6.44 35.27
N LEU A 43 1.35 -5.41 34.46
CA LEU A 43 0.25 -4.49 34.70
C LEU A 43 -1.07 -5.27 34.53
N PRO A 44 -1.99 -5.22 35.52
CA PRO A 44 -3.26 -5.92 35.42
C PRO A 44 -4.13 -5.18 34.40
N THR A 45 -4.21 -5.72 33.18
CA THR A 45 -5.29 -5.40 32.26
C THR A 45 -6.60 -5.79 32.93
N ARG A 46 -7.52 -4.83 33.04
CA ARG A 46 -8.87 -5.05 33.56
C ARG A 46 -9.69 -5.76 32.47
N ALA A 47 -9.35 -7.01 32.19
CA ALA A 47 -10.13 -7.87 31.33
C ALA A 47 -11.50 -8.10 31.99
N ARG A 48 -12.59 -7.80 31.27
CA ARG A 48 -13.94 -8.22 31.61
C ARG A 48 -13.91 -9.75 31.78
N ALA A 49 -13.97 -10.21 33.02
CA ALA A 49 -14.05 -11.63 33.31
C ALA A 49 -15.49 -12.11 33.02
N GLN A 50 -15.70 -12.68 31.84
CA GLN A 50 -16.80 -13.59 31.57
C GLN A 50 -16.25 -14.90 31.04
N THR A 51 -16.58 -15.97 31.74
CA THR A 51 -16.18 -17.35 31.44
C THR A 51 -17.01 -17.89 30.27
N THR A 52 -16.53 -17.64 29.05
CA THR A 52 -16.91 -18.37 27.83
C THR A 52 -15.86 -19.49 27.63
N PRO A 53 -16.18 -20.65 27.01
CA PRO A 53 -15.16 -21.68 26.75
C PRO A 53 -13.98 -21.07 25.98
N PRO A 54 -12.73 -21.55 26.18
CA PRO A 54 -11.57 -20.93 25.55
C PRO A 54 -11.64 -21.18 24.04
N GLY A 55 -12.15 -20.20 23.31
CA GLY A 55 -11.94 -20.11 21.87
C GLY A 55 -10.46 -19.91 21.57
N TYR A 56 -10.10 -19.92 20.29
CA TYR A 56 -8.70 -19.73 19.88
C TYR A 56 -8.16 -18.35 20.31
N PHE A 57 -8.99 -17.31 20.19
CA PHE A 57 -8.63 -15.95 20.56
C PHE A 57 -8.83 -15.69 22.05
N GLN A 58 -7.94 -14.91 22.66
CA GLN A 58 -8.02 -14.50 24.08
C GLN A 58 -9.03 -13.36 24.32
N THR A 59 -9.97 -13.18 23.40
CA THR A 59 -11.04 -12.18 23.41
C THR A 59 -12.41 -12.85 23.55
N THR A 60 -13.43 -12.07 23.94
CA THR A 60 -14.81 -12.58 24.04
C THR A 60 -15.42 -12.97 22.70
N PHE A 61 -14.95 -12.31 21.63
CA PHE A 61 -15.30 -12.59 20.25
C PHE A 61 -14.25 -13.48 19.57
N GLN A 62 -14.72 -14.28 18.61
CA GLN A 62 -13.90 -15.25 17.88
C GLN A 62 -13.88 -15.02 16.36
N SER A 63 -14.66 -14.07 15.85
CA SER A 63 -14.62 -13.61 14.46
C SER A 63 -14.69 -12.09 14.34
N GLU A 64 -14.29 -11.56 13.19
CA GLU A 64 -14.33 -10.14 12.86
C GLU A 64 -15.75 -9.57 12.92
N SER A 65 -16.72 -10.29 12.36
CA SER A 65 -18.12 -9.82 12.35
C SER A 65 -18.76 -9.88 13.73
N GLN A 66 -18.42 -10.89 14.53
CA GLN A 66 -18.84 -10.94 15.94
C GLN A 66 -18.28 -9.75 16.73
N PHE A 67 -17.00 -9.43 16.55
CA PHE A 67 -16.38 -8.25 17.17
C PHE A 67 -17.13 -6.97 16.80
N ILE A 68 -17.44 -6.77 15.53
CA ILE A 68 -18.15 -5.56 15.06
C ILE A 68 -19.50 -5.42 15.76
N VAL A 69 -20.30 -6.49 15.77
CA VAL A 69 -21.62 -6.49 16.41
C VAL A 69 -21.50 -6.22 17.92
N GLU A 70 -20.60 -6.92 18.61
CA GLU A 70 -20.38 -6.73 20.06
C GLU A 70 -19.89 -5.31 20.38
N ALA A 71 -19.01 -4.73 19.56
CA ALA A 71 -18.49 -3.38 19.75
C ALA A 71 -19.59 -2.32 19.59
N VAL A 72 -20.38 -2.39 18.51
CA VAL A 72 -21.50 -1.45 18.27
C VAL A 72 -22.52 -1.55 19.41
N VAL A 73 -22.93 -2.77 19.77
CA VAL A 73 -23.96 -3.01 20.79
C VAL A 73 -23.46 -2.65 22.19
N SER A 74 -22.18 -2.86 22.50
CA SER A 74 -21.59 -2.45 23.78
C SER A 74 -21.62 -0.94 23.95
N ASP A 75 -21.14 -0.18 22.97
CA ASP A 75 -21.19 1.29 23.01
C ASP A 75 -22.65 1.75 23.10
N LEU A 76 -23.54 1.21 22.27
CA LEU A 76 -24.96 1.59 22.28
C LEU A 76 -25.64 1.30 23.63
N ALA A 77 -25.37 0.15 24.24
CA ALA A 77 -25.93 -0.23 25.54
C ALA A 77 -25.43 0.66 26.67
N GLU A 78 -24.13 0.96 26.72
CA GLU A 78 -23.56 1.90 27.69
C GLU A 78 -24.09 3.32 27.48
N GLN A 79 -24.20 3.77 26.22
CA GLN A 79 -24.76 5.07 25.85
C GLN A 79 -26.22 5.22 26.29
N VAL A 80 -27.08 4.25 26.00
CA VAL A 80 -28.49 4.27 26.42
C VAL A 80 -28.61 4.20 27.94
N TYR A 81 -27.80 3.38 28.61
CA TYR A 81 -27.82 3.26 30.06
C TYR A 81 -27.39 4.57 30.73
N PHE A 82 -26.31 5.21 30.24
CA PHE A 82 -25.86 6.51 30.73
C PHE A 82 -26.89 7.61 30.47
N ALA A 83 -27.49 7.66 29.28
CA ALA A 83 -28.56 8.59 28.95
C ALA A 83 -29.75 8.50 29.92
N ALA A 84 -30.10 7.28 30.34
CA ALA A 84 -31.25 7.04 31.22
C ALA A 84 -30.93 7.21 32.72
N LYS A 85 -29.69 6.91 33.16
CA LYS A 85 -29.34 6.81 34.58
C LYS A 85 -28.27 7.81 35.05
N GLY A 86 -27.61 8.52 34.14
CA GLY A 86 -26.51 9.44 34.45
C GLY A 86 -25.25 8.77 35.01
N ARG A 87 -25.13 7.46 34.85
CA ARG A 87 -24.00 6.63 35.32
C ARG A 87 -23.84 5.41 34.43
N LEU A 88 -22.67 4.79 34.45
CA LEU A 88 -22.44 3.51 33.77
C LEU A 88 -23.03 2.32 34.52
N PRO A 89 -23.32 1.21 33.80
CA PRO A 89 -23.64 -0.05 34.44
C PRO A 89 -22.42 -0.59 35.20
N GLU A 90 -22.66 -1.37 36.26
CA GLU A 90 -21.57 -1.95 37.05
C GLU A 90 -20.84 -3.02 36.23
N SER A 91 -19.51 -2.91 36.09
CA SER A 91 -18.73 -3.73 35.15
C SER A 91 -18.85 -5.24 35.36
N LYS A 92 -19.19 -5.68 36.58
CA LYS A 92 -19.41 -7.10 36.92
C LYS A 92 -20.77 -7.64 36.47
N ASP A 93 -21.74 -6.76 36.27
CA ASP A 93 -23.12 -7.11 35.92
C ASP A 93 -23.41 -6.81 34.43
N PHE A 94 -22.59 -5.96 33.78
CA PHE A 94 -22.72 -5.61 32.37
C PHE A 94 -22.04 -6.60 31.42
N SER A 95 -22.72 -6.96 30.34
CA SER A 95 -22.13 -7.68 29.21
C SER A 95 -22.97 -7.64 27.94
N VAL A 96 -22.27 -7.80 26.81
CA VAL A 96 -22.85 -8.04 25.50
C VAL A 96 -22.13 -9.23 24.90
N ALA A 97 -22.88 -10.20 24.40
CA ALA A 97 -22.36 -11.33 23.65
C ALA A 97 -23.20 -11.51 22.37
N ALA A 98 -22.53 -11.73 21.25
CA ALA A 98 -23.17 -12.07 19.98
C ALA A 98 -22.77 -13.50 19.60
N THR A 99 -23.74 -14.32 19.22
CA THR A 99 -23.49 -15.67 18.70
C THR A 99 -24.08 -15.78 17.31
N GLU A 100 -23.26 -16.14 16.32
CA GLU A 100 -23.78 -16.42 14.98
C GLU A 100 -24.71 -17.64 15.02
N ARG A 101 -25.92 -17.48 14.49
CA ARG A 101 -26.91 -18.54 14.42
C ARG A 101 -26.43 -19.64 13.48
N SER A 102 -26.50 -20.89 13.93
CA SER A 102 -26.13 -22.04 13.11
C SER A 102 -26.94 -22.10 11.81
N GLY A 103 -26.27 -22.33 10.68
CA GLY A 103 -26.90 -22.39 9.36
C GLY A 103 -27.17 -21.03 8.72
N SER A 104 -26.66 -19.93 9.28
CA SER A 104 -26.78 -18.62 8.66
C SER A 104 -26.13 -18.57 7.27
N PRO A 105 -26.69 -17.80 6.31
CA PRO A 105 -26.03 -17.56 5.03
C PRO A 105 -24.68 -16.86 5.21
N VAL A 106 -23.66 -17.30 4.47
CA VAL A 106 -22.29 -16.77 4.56
C VAL A 106 -22.23 -15.26 4.33
N ASP A 107 -23.02 -14.73 3.41
CA ASP A 107 -23.00 -13.29 3.08
C ASP A 107 -24.09 -12.48 3.80
N ALA A 108 -24.90 -13.13 4.64
CA ALA A 108 -25.96 -12.50 5.44
C ALA A 108 -26.15 -13.21 6.80
N PRO A 109 -25.12 -13.21 7.67
CA PRO A 109 -25.18 -13.91 8.96
C PRO A 109 -26.26 -13.32 9.88
N ILE A 110 -26.88 -14.15 10.73
CA ILE A 110 -27.80 -13.68 11.77
C ILE A 110 -27.10 -13.86 13.13
N TYR A 111 -27.07 -12.81 13.94
CA TYR A 111 -26.49 -12.87 15.28
C TYR A 111 -27.57 -12.86 16.37
N ASP A 112 -27.56 -13.88 17.22
CA ASP A 112 -28.32 -13.91 18.46
C ASP A 112 -27.56 -13.10 19.51
N LEU A 113 -28.17 -12.03 20.01
CA LEU A 113 -27.61 -11.15 21.03
C LEU A 113 -28.08 -11.55 22.42
N GLN A 114 -27.16 -11.53 23.37
CA GLN A 114 -27.45 -11.50 24.80
C GLN A 114 -26.84 -10.24 25.42
N ILE A 115 -27.70 -9.37 25.96
CA ILE A 115 -27.30 -8.12 26.62
C ILE A 115 -27.74 -8.18 28.08
N ASN A 116 -26.78 -8.08 29.00
CA ASN A 116 -27.05 -7.89 30.42
C ASN A 116 -26.65 -6.46 30.78
N LEU A 117 -27.61 -5.62 31.14
CA LEU A 117 -27.35 -4.22 31.53
C LEU A 117 -27.04 -4.12 33.03
N ASP A 118 -27.80 -4.88 33.82
CA ASP A 118 -27.63 -5.04 35.26
C ASP A 118 -28.26 -6.37 35.71
N ARG A 119 -28.47 -6.55 37.02
CA ARG A 119 -29.03 -7.78 37.59
C ARG A 119 -30.48 -8.04 37.18
N GLU A 120 -31.24 -7.00 36.86
CA GLU A 120 -32.68 -7.03 36.61
C GLU A 120 -33.00 -6.96 35.11
N HIS A 121 -32.15 -6.29 34.32
CA HIS A 121 -32.40 -6.02 32.92
C HIS A 121 -31.50 -6.87 32.01
N ARG A 122 -32.10 -7.93 31.45
CA ARG A 122 -31.48 -8.82 30.48
C ARG A 122 -32.32 -8.89 29.21
N LEU A 123 -31.67 -8.72 28.06
CA LEU A 123 -32.31 -8.73 26.74
C LEU A 123 -31.74 -9.83 25.87
N LYS A 124 -32.62 -10.42 25.07
CA LYS A 124 -32.28 -11.32 23.97
C LYS A 124 -32.90 -10.76 22.70
N LEU A 125 -32.07 -10.53 21.69
CA LEU A 125 -32.45 -9.86 20.45
C LEU A 125 -31.74 -10.55 19.29
N GLU A 126 -32.14 -10.20 18.07
CA GLU A 126 -31.50 -10.66 16.85
C GLU A 126 -30.95 -9.45 16.08
N VAL A 127 -29.79 -9.63 15.44
CA VAL A 127 -29.24 -8.67 14.48
C VAL A 127 -29.15 -9.35 13.12
N PRO A 128 -29.94 -8.89 12.13
CA PRO A 128 -29.88 -9.44 10.78
C PRO A 128 -28.67 -8.92 10.00
N GLY A 129 -27.95 -9.79 9.32
CA GLY A 129 -26.81 -9.44 8.46
C GLY A 129 -27.17 -9.21 7.00
N ASN A 130 -28.45 -8.97 6.68
CA ASN A 130 -28.90 -8.72 5.30
C ASN A 130 -28.63 -7.27 4.82
N SER A 131 -28.03 -6.45 5.67
CA SER A 131 -27.67 -5.06 5.42
C SER A 131 -26.20 -4.84 5.80
N PRO A 132 -25.55 -3.74 5.37
CA PRO A 132 -24.18 -3.44 5.77
C PRO A 132 -24.02 -3.47 7.29
N ILE A 133 -23.07 -4.24 7.81
CA ILE A 133 -22.93 -4.52 9.26
C ILE A 133 -22.70 -3.27 10.13
N TRP A 134 -22.22 -2.17 9.55
CA TRP A 134 -22.08 -0.86 10.22
C TRP A 134 -23.23 0.11 9.89
N SER A 135 -24.28 -0.31 9.21
CA SER A 135 -25.45 0.54 9.00
C SER A 135 -26.14 0.81 10.33
N PRO A 136 -26.40 2.08 10.72
CA PRO A 136 -27.13 2.38 11.95
C PRO A 136 -28.53 1.75 11.99
N GLY A 137 -29.14 1.53 10.81
CA GLY A 137 -30.45 0.88 10.68
C GLY A 137 -30.47 -0.56 11.16
N VAL A 138 -29.35 -1.29 11.06
CA VAL A 138 -29.21 -2.68 11.55
C VAL A 138 -29.41 -2.79 13.05
N TYR A 139 -29.10 -1.72 13.79
CA TYR A 139 -29.16 -1.67 15.25
C TYR A 139 -30.38 -0.91 15.77
N HIS A 140 -31.33 -0.54 14.92
CA HIS A 140 -32.52 0.24 15.30
C HIS A 140 -33.36 -0.48 16.36
N ASP A 141 -33.66 -1.76 16.13
CA ASP A 141 -34.47 -2.58 17.05
C ASP A 141 -33.75 -2.80 18.38
N VAL A 142 -32.42 -2.91 18.35
CA VAL A 142 -31.59 -2.98 19.55
C VAL A 142 -31.67 -1.68 20.35
N ALA A 143 -31.48 -0.52 19.70
CA ALA A 143 -31.59 0.79 20.34
C ALA A 143 -32.98 0.99 20.96
N ALA A 144 -34.05 0.64 20.24
CA ALA A 144 -35.43 0.76 20.69
C ALA A 144 -35.73 -0.14 21.90
N ALA A 145 -35.26 -1.39 21.87
CA ALA A 145 -35.42 -2.33 22.99
C ALA A 145 -34.66 -1.85 24.24
N LEU A 146 -33.42 -1.38 24.08
CA LEU A 146 -32.63 -0.80 25.16
C LEU A 146 -33.33 0.43 25.77
N ALA A 147 -33.76 1.37 24.94
CA ALA A 147 -34.42 2.60 25.38
C ALA A 147 -35.72 2.30 26.13
N LYS A 148 -36.56 1.38 25.61
CA LYS A 148 -37.78 0.93 26.27
C LYS A 148 -37.48 0.31 27.64
N THR A 149 -36.48 -0.56 27.71
CA THR A 149 -36.10 -1.26 28.94
C THR A 149 -35.60 -0.28 30.00
N MET A 150 -34.85 0.75 29.59
CA MET A 150 -34.30 1.75 30.50
C MET A 150 -35.25 2.92 30.80
N GLY A 151 -36.43 2.97 30.14
CA GLY A 151 -37.37 4.08 30.25
C GLY A 151 -36.88 5.38 29.61
N LEU A 152 -35.91 5.31 28.69
CA LEU A 152 -35.40 6.45 27.95
C LEU A 152 -36.46 6.94 26.96
N ARG A 153 -36.78 8.23 27.00
CA ARG A 153 -37.75 8.87 26.10
C ARG A 153 -37.03 9.66 25.03
N ALA A 154 -37.68 9.78 23.86
CA ALA A 154 -37.23 10.68 22.81
C ALA A 154 -37.13 12.13 23.34
N ALA A 155 -36.16 12.87 22.84
CA ALA A 155 -35.96 14.27 23.21
C ALA A 155 -37.10 15.13 22.63
N THR A 156 -37.55 16.12 23.40
CA THR A 156 -38.60 17.08 22.99
C THR A 156 -38.08 18.22 22.12
N ALA A 157 -36.76 18.41 22.02
CA ALA A 157 -36.17 19.55 21.35
C ALA A 157 -35.61 19.19 19.96
N ALA A 158 -36.18 19.79 18.92
CA ALA A 158 -35.53 19.94 17.63
C ALA A 158 -34.68 21.22 17.69
N GLY A 159 -33.35 21.08 17.75
CA GLY A 159 -32.44 22.22 17.61
C GLY A 159 -32.35 22.65 16.14
N GLU A 160 -32.20 23.96 15.90
CA GLU A 160 -31.94 24.53 14.58
C GLU A 160 -30.64 23.97 13.97
N GLY A 161 -30.56 23.97 12.63
CA GLY A 161 -29.44 23.42 11.86
C GLY A 161 -28.14 24.23 11.98
N ASP A 162 -27.43 24.07 13.11
CA ASP A 162 -26.06 24.56 13.31
C ASP A 162 -25.10 23.85 12.34
N THR A 163 -24.33 24.60 11.55
CA THR A 163 -23.28 24.07 10.66
C THR A 163 -21.86 24.44 11.10
N THR A 164 -21.68 25.04 12.29
CA THR A 164 -20.40 25.62 12.74
C THR A 164 -19.27 24.60 12.91
N LEU A 165 -19.59 23.32 13.10
CA LEU A 165 -18.59 22.24 13.17
C LEU A 165 -17.98 21.92 11.79
N LEU A 166 -18.78 22.01 10.72
CA LEU A 166 -18.36 21.62 9.36
C LEU A 166 -17.11 22.35 8.86
N PRO A 167 -17.02 23.70 8.89
CA PRO A 167 -15.84 24.39 8.38
C PRO A 167 -14.58 24.09 9.20
N LYS A 168 -14.72 23.76 10.50
CA LYS A 168 -13.57 23.37 11.34
C LYS A 168 -13.02 22.02 10.88
N LEU A 169 -13.89 21.03 10.67
CA LEU A 169 -13.47 19.69 10.26
C LEU A 169 -12.89 19.63 8.84
N LEU A 170 -13.19 20.60 7.98
CA LEU A 170 -12.57 20.72 6.66
C LEU A 170 -11.08 21.14 6.69
N ASP A 171 -10.59 21.67 7.81
CA ASP A 171 -9.15 21.92 7.97
C ASP A 171 -8.34 20.62 8.07
N GLY A 172 -8.98 19.48 8.37
CA GLY A 172 -8.37 18.16 8.40
C GLY A 172 -7.22 17.99 9.42
N LYS A 173 -7.03 18.90 10.38
CA LYS A 173 -5.90 18.87 11.32
C LYS A 173 -6.20 18.02 12.54
N ALA A 174 -5.21 17.26 13.01
CA ALA A 174 -5.33 16.44 14.21
C ALA A 174 -5.68 17.28 15.45
N GLU A 175 -5.03 18.43 15.60
CA GLU A 175 -5.22 19.34 16.73
C GLU A 175 -6.61 20.00 16.72
N THR A 176 -7.19 20.21 15.54
CA THR A 176 -8.57 20.69 15.43
C THR A 176 -9.54 19.58 15.80
N ILE A 177 -9.33 18.36 15.30
CA ILE A 177 -10.15 17.20 15.67
C ILE A 177 -10.10 16.96 17.18
N GLU A 178 -8.93 17.00 17.81
CA GLU A 178 -8.83 16.77 19.26
C GLU A 178 -9.45 17.91 20.09
N ARG A 179 -9.30 19.17 19.68
CA ARG A 179 -9.98 20.29 20.37
C ARG A 179 -11.50 20.20 20.27
N GLU A 180 -12.03 19.86 19.10
CA GLU A 180 -13.47 19.66 18.94
C GLU A 180 -13.94 18.37 19.64
N ASN A 181 -13.09 17.34 19.74
CA ASN A 181 -13.34 16.13 20.53
C ASN A 181 -13.53 16.46 22.01
N LEU A 182 -12.58 17.19 22.62
CA LEU A 182 -12.69 17.62 24.02
C LEU A 182 -13.92 18.50 24.26
N THR A 183 -14.17 19.46 23.36
CA THR A 183 -15.31 20.38 23.45
C THR A 183 -16.65 19.64 23.38
N LEU A 184 -16.80 18.76 22.39
CA LEU A 184 -18.05 18.05 22.14
C LEU A 184 -18.29 16.93 23.14
N SER A 185 -17.23 16.26 23.60
CA SER A 185 -17.28 15.28 24.69
C SER A 185 -17.81 15.94 25.97
N GLY A 186 -17.27 17.10 26.37
CA GLY A 186 -17.79 17.86 27.52
C GLY A 186 -19.22 18.39 27.34
N ALA A 187 -19.68 18.60 26.11
CA ALA A 187 -21.08 18.92 25.82
C ALA A 187 -21.99 17.68 25.98
N LEU A 188 -21.56 16.51 25.51
CA LEU A 188 -22.27 15.25 25.70
C LEU A 188 -22.36 14.86 27.17
N GLU A 189 -21.29 15.04 27.96
CA GLU A 189 -21.33 14.81 29.42
C GLU A 189 -22.47 15.57 30.10
N LYS A 190 -22.74 16.80 29.67
CA LYS A 190 -23.79 17.67 30.22
C LYS A 190 -25.17 17.40 29.64
N GLY A 191 -25.24 16.86 28.43
CA GLY A 191 -26.45 16.82 27.60
C GLY A 191 -26.61 15.54 26.79
N PHE A 192 -26.39 14.38 27.41
CA PHE A 192 -26.30 13.09 26.71
C PHE A 192 -27.60 12.62 26.04
N THR A 193 -28.74 13.22 26.36
CA THR A 193 -30.02 12.91 25.68
C THR A 193 -30.25 13.76 24.44
N ASN A 194 -29.29 14.59 24.03
CA ASN A 194 -29.41 15.48 22.87
C ASN A 194 -29.02 14.74 21.57
N PRO A 195 -29.97 14.48 20.65
CA PRO A 195 -29.66 13.73 19.43
C PRO A 195 -28.67 14.46 18.51
N GLN A 196 -28.70 15.79 18.44
CA GLN A 196 -27.79 16.57 17.59
C GLN A 196 -26.33 16.49 18.07
N LEU A 197 -26.08 16.32 19.37
CA LEU A 197 -24.73 16.09 19.87
C LEU A 197 -24.18 14.73 19.43
N HIS A 198 -25.03 13.69 19.41
CA HIS A 198 -24.63 12.37 18.89
C HIS A 198 -24.38 12.41 17.38
N GLU A 199 -25.19 13.13 16.60
CA GLU A 199 -24.93 13.35 15.17
C GLU A 199 -23.58 14.04 14.93
N ARG A 200 -23.25 15.07 15.72
CA ARG A 200 -21.96 15.76 15.66
C ARG A 200 -20.79 14.85 16.06
N ALA A 201 -21.00 13.98 17.05
CA ALA A 201 -20.00 13.01 17.49
C ALA A 201 -19.70 11.99 16.38
N ALA A 202 -20.74 11.47 15.71
CA ALA A 202 -20.58 10.60 14.56
C ALA A 202 -19.84 11.30 13.41
N LEU A 203 -20.16 12.58 13.13
CA LEU A 203 -19.44 13.35 12.12
C LEU A 203 -17.96 13.56 12.48
N LEU A 204 -17.66 13.86 13.74
CA LEU A 204 -16.29 14.03 14.23
C LEU A 204 -15.47 12.73 14.06
N LEU A 205 -16.04 11.58 14.43
CA LEU A 205 -15.45 10.26 14.18
C LEU A 205 -15.24 10.03 12.69
N GLY A 206 -16.21 10.39 11.84
CA GLY A 206 -16.07 10.34 10.39
C GLY A 206 -14.89 11.18 9.88
N ALA A 207 -14.75 12.43 10.34
CA ALA A 207 -13.64 13.30 9.97
C ALA A 207 -12.27 12.76 10.43
N PHE A 208 -12.20 12.18 11.63
CA PHE A 208 -11.03 11.45 12.12
C PHE A 208 -10.68 10.27 11.20
N LEU A 209 -11.66 9.44 10.85
CA LEU A 209 -11.47 8.27 10.00
C LEU A 209 -11.08 8.60 8.55
N LEU A 210 -11.51 9.75 8.02
CA LEU A 210 -11.09 10.20 6.70
C LEU A 210 -9.57 10.43 6.61
N ARG A 211 -8.85 10.55 7.73
CA ARG A 211 -7.39 10.74 7.75
C ARG A 211 -6.60 9.43 7.74
N GLU A 212 -7.26 8.28 7.83
CA GLU A 212 -6.60 6.98 7.91
C GLU A 212 -5.99 6.57 6.56
N HIS A 213 -4.66 6.45 6.53
CA HIS A 213 -3.83 6.09 5.38
C HIS A 213 -2.60 5.26 5.81
N SER A 214 -2.73 4.40 6.82
CA SER A 214 -1.64 3.56 7.34
C SER A 214 -1.32 2.31 6.48
N GLY A 215 -1.80 2.25 5.24
CA GLY A 215 -1.46 1.24 4.23
C GLY A 215 -1.46 -0.20 4.74
N LEU A 216 -0.28 -0.84 4.87
CA LEU A 216 -0.18 -2.22 5.35
C LEU A 216 -0.76 -2.42 6.76
N PHE A 217 -0.90 -1.33 7.50
CA PHE A 217 -1.42 -1.30 8.85
C PHE A 217 -2.85 -0.76 8.94
N PHE A 218 -3.58 -0.59 7.82
CA PHE A 218 -4.94 -0.02 7.82
C PHE A 218 -5.94 -0.76 8.73
N GLU A 219 -6.58 -0.03 9.64
CA GLU A 219 -7.59 -0.56 10.57
C GLU A 219 -8.50 0.58 11.08
N ILE A 220 -9.83 0.47 10.91
CA ILE A 220 -10.79 1.49 11.40
C ILE A 220 -12.01 0.91 12.13
N ARG A 221 -12.06 -0.40 12.42
CA ARG A 221 -13.31 -1.07 12.81
C ARG A 221 -13.84 -0.57 14.15
N SER A 222 -12.97 -0.29 15.13
CA SER A 222 -13.38 0.24 16.44
C SER A 222 -14.05 1.63 16.33
N PRO A 223 -13.39 2.68 15.83
CA PRO A 223 -14.02 3.99 15.64
C PRO A 223 -15.24 3.97 14.72
N LEU A 224 -15.27 3.11 13.70
CA LEU A 224 -16.44 2.92 12.83
C LEU A 224 -17.64 2.32 13.58
N SER A 225 -17.37 1.39 14.51
CA SER A 225 -18.40 0.81 15.38
C SER A 225 -18.97 1.85 16.35
N ARG A 226 -18.12 2.71 16.94
CA ARG A 226 -18.56 3.83 17.78
C ARG A 226 -19.39 4.85 17.01
N MET A 227 -18.97 5.18 15.78
CA MET A 227 -19.70 6.08 14.88
C MET A 227 -21.12 5.54 14.60
N THR A 228 -21.22 4.23 14.38
CA THR A 228 -22.51 3.53 14.19
C THR A 228 -23.39 3.63 15.43
N ALA A 229 -22.83 3.41 16.62
CA ALA A 229 -23.56 3.52 17.89
C ALA A 229 -24.12 4.94 18.12
N HIS A 230 -23.32 5.99 17.87
CA HIS A 230 -23.79 7.38 17.96
C HIS A 230 -24.94 7.68 16.99
N LEU A 231 -24.88 7.20 15.75
CA LEU A 231 -25.99 7.38 14.79
C LEU A 231 -27.24 6.60 15.22
N ALA A 232 -27.09 5.39 15.75
CA ALA A 232 -28.21 4.57 16.22
C ALA A 232 -28.92 5.23 17.43
N ILE A 233 -28.19 5.71 18.44
CA ILE A 233 -28.80 6.40 19.58
C ILE A 233 -29.36 7.77 19.18
N ALA A 234 -28.70 8.51 18.27
CA ALA A 234 -29.24 9.77 17.74
C ALA A 234 -30.61 9.55 17.09
N ARG A 235 -30.76 8.48 16.29
CA ARG A 235 -32.03 8.09 15.69
C ARG A 235 -33.07 7.73 16.74
N CYS A 236 -32.70 6.95 17.76
CA CYS A 236 -33.58 6.58 18.85
C CYS A 236 -34.09 7.81 19.64
N LEU A 237 -33.20 8.75 19.95
CA LEU A 237 -33.51 9.99 20.67
C LEU A 237 -34.33 10.98 19.84
N SER A 238 -34.19 10.94 18.51
CA SER A 238 -34.93 11.81 17.57
C SER A 238 -36.36 11.35 17.29
N GLY A 239 -36.73 10.13 17.67
CA GLY A 239 -38.04 9.54 17.37
C GLY A 239 -38.27 9.42 15.86
N THR A 240 -39.35 10.02 15.36
CA THR A 240 -39.69 9.97 13.92
C THR A 240 -38.90 10.97 13.06
N ASN A 241 -38.20 11.94 13.68
CA ASN A 241 -37.48 12.97 12.94
C ASN A 241 -36.27 12.37 12.21
N SER A 242 -36.07 12.77 10.95
CA SER A 242 -34.87 12.43 10.18
C SER A 242 -33.62 13.05 10.79
N PHE A 243 -32.45 12.48 10.49
CA PHE A 243 -31.19 13.10 10.85
C PHE A 243 -31.08 14.55 10.35
N GLY A 244 -30.44 15.38 11.17
CA GLY A 244 -29.96 16.68 10.76
C GLY A 244 -28.83 16.59 9.74
N ILE A 245 -28.26 17.75 9.39
CA ILE A 245 -27.17 17.83 8.41
C ILE A 245 -25.94 17.02 8.83
N HIS A 246 -25.58 17.05 10.12
CA HIS A 246 -24.44 16.32 10.66
C HIS A 246 -24.65 14.81 10.57
N GLY A 247 -25.82 14.30 10.98
CA GLY A 247 -26.12 12.86 10.93
C GLY A 247 -26.18 12.33 9.50
N ARG A 248 -26.81 13.07 8.57
CA ARG A 248 -26.82 12.70 7.14
C ARG A 248 -25.40 12.68 6.55
N LEU A 249 -24.57 13.67 6.88
CA LEU A 249 -23.20 13.72 6.37
C LEU A 249 -22.32 12.63 6.97
N ALA A 250 -22.47 12.35 8.28
CA ALA A 250 -21.81 11.23 8.93
C ALA A 250 -22.21 9.89 8.28
N GLU A 251 -23.50 9.67 7.98
CA GLU A 251 -23.93 8.46 7.27
C GLU A 251 -23.27 8.34 5.87
N ALA A 252 -23.18 9.45 5.12
CA ALA A 252 -22.49 9.44 3.83
C ALA A 252 -20.97 9.14 3.95
N ILE A 253 -20.32 9.63 5.01
CA ILE A 253 -18.92 9.30 5.32
C ILE A 253 -18.80 7.82 5.68
N LEU A 254 -19.69 7.28 6.51
CA LEU A 254 -19.70 5.87 6.90
C LEU A 254 -19.78 4.97 5.66
N LEU A 255 -20.73 5.25 4.75
CA LEU A 255 -20.88 4.53 3.48
C LEU A 255 -19.61 4.58 2.62
N THR A 256 -18.97 5.74 2.57
CA THR A 256 -17.68 5.91 1.87
C THR A 256 -16.58 5.05 2.52
N LEU A 257 -16.50 5.00 3.85
CA LEU A 257 -15.47 4.25 4.60
C LEU A 257 -15.65 2.72 4.50
N VAL A 258 -16.89 2.24 4.36
CA VAL A 258 -17.18 0.81 4.09
C VAL A 258 -17.16 0.49 2.59
N ASN A 259 -16.82 1.48 1.75
CA ASN A 259 -16.73 1.41 0.30
C ASN A 259 -18.04 0.96 -0.39
N ASP A 260 -19.19 1.37 0.15
CA ASP A 260 -20.49 1.31 -0.55
C ASP A 260 -20.67 2.59 -1.37
N GLN A 261 -19.95 2.65 -2.49
CA GLN A 261 -19.86 3.82 -3.35
C GLN A 261 -21.22 4.17 -3.96
N ALA A 262 -22.00 3.16 -4.35
CA ALA A 262 -23.30 3.35 -4.97
C ALA A 262 -24.26 4.09 -4.04
N LEU A 263 -24.43 3.60 -2.80
CA LEU A 263 -25.33 4.23 -1.85
C LEU A 263 -24.76 5.55 -1.31
N ALA A 264 -23.44 5.66 -1.10
CA ALA A 264 -22.80 6.93 -0.74
C ALA A 264 -23.10 8.02 -1.76
N LEU A 265 -22.89 7.74 -3.05
CA LEU A 265 -23.14 8.70 -4.13
C LEU A 265 -24.63 9.04 -4.29
N GLU A 266 -25.53 8.10 -4.03
CA GLU A 266 -26.97 8.37 -3.98
C GLU A 266 -27.30 9.37 -2.87
N ARG A 267 -26.79 9.15 -1.65
CA ARG A 267 -27.02 10.04 -0.50
C ARG A 267 -26.47 11.43 -0.74
N LEU A 268 -25.28 11.54 -1.35
CA LEU A 268 -24.62 12.82 -1.64
C LEU A 268 -25.43 13.73 -2.59
N LYS A 269 -26.31 13.18 -3.44
CA LYS A 269 -27.18 13.98 -4.33
C LYS A 269 -28.22 14.83 -3.58
N SER A 270 -28.52 14.49 -2.33
CA SER A 270 -29.58 15.12 -1.53
C SER A 270 -29.12 16.35 -0.72
N PHE A 271 -27.84 16.70 -0.79
CA PHE A 271 -27.27 17.82 -0.01
C PHE A 271 -27.41 19.15 -0.77
N ASP A 272 -27.81 20.20 -0.06
CA ASP A 272 -27.70 21.57 -0.56
C ASP A 272 -26.25 22.04 -0.41
N THR A 273 -25.54 22.13 -1.53
CA THR A 273 -24.12 22.53 -1.58
C THR A 273 -23.90 24.04 -1.65
N LYS A 274 -24.94 24.85 -1.42
CA LYS A 274 -24.79 26.31 -1.27
C LYS A 274 -24.02 26.69 0.00
N ASP A 275 -24.17 25.91 1.07
CA ASP A 275 -23.24 25.98 2.21
C ASP A 275 -21.88 25.46 1.74
N SER A 276 -20.86 26.32 1.82
CA SER A 276 -19.53 26.01 1.30
C SER A 276 -18.86 24.84 2.03
N ALA A 277 -19.15 24.65 3.32
CA ALA A 277 -18.59 23.57 4.11
C ALA A 277 -19.25 22.23 3.76
N VAL A 278 -20.58 22.22 3.61
CA VAL A 278 -21.30 21.04 3.07
C VAL A 278 -20.79 20.70 1.68
N GLY A 279 -20.67 21.70 0.80
CA GLY A 279 -20.14 21.52 -0.56
C GLY A 279 -18.72 20.95 -0.58
N GLY A 280 -17.86 21.36 0.37
CA GLY A 280 -16.50 20.84 0.51
C GLY A 280 -16.45 19.35 0.83
N PHE A 281 -17.25 18.91 1.81
CA PHE A 281 -17.35 17.48 2.12
C PHE A 281 -17.95 16.68 0.96
N VAL A 282 -19.03 17.17 0.33
CA VAL A 282 -19.67 16.47 -0.79
C VAL A 282 -18.68 16.23 -1.92
N ARG A 283 -17.89 17.23 -2.32
CA ARG A 283 -16.88 17.07 -3.37
C ARG A 283 -15.76 16.12 -2.97
N ALA A 284 -15.28 16.19 -1.72
CA ALA A 284 -14.24 15.29 -1.21
C ALA A 284 -14.71 13.82 -1.21
N LEU A 285 -15.94 13.57 -0.76
CA LEU A 285 -16.53 12.23 -0.74
C LEU A 285 -16.86 11.71 -2.14
N GLN A 286 -17.30 12.57 -3.06
CA GLN A 286 -17.47 12.20 -4.47
C GLN A 286 -16.15 11.73 -5.10
N ALA A 287 -15.06 12.47 -4.89
CA ALA A 287 -13.75 12.09 -5.39
C ALA A 287 -13.25 10.77 -4.78
N ARG A 288 -13.47 10.55 -3.48
CA ARG A 288 -13.13 9.29 -2.81
C ARG A 288 -13.92 8.08 -3.34
N ASN A 289 -15.22 8.24 -3.60
CA ASN A 289 -16.07 7.15 -4.07
C ASN A 289 -15.90 6.84 -5.56
N THR A 290 -15.46 7.81 -6.39
CA THR A 290 -15.39 7.63 -7.86
C THR A 290 -13.96 7.58 -8.42
N GLY A 291 -12.98 8.03 -7.65
CA GLY A 291 -11.64 8.32 -8.15
C GLY A 291 -11.57 9.55 -9.08
N ASP A 292 -12.69 10.24 -9.35
CA ASP A 292 -12.69 11.40 -10.24
C ASP A 292 -12.19 12.65 -9.51
N PHE A 293 -10.91 12.97 -9.73
CA PHE A 293 -10.24 14.14 -9.17
C PHE A 293 -10.56 15.44 -9.93
N ARG A 294 -11.19 15.39 -11.10
CA ARG A 294 -11.36 16.55 -11.99
C ARG A 294 -12.31 17.61 -11.39
N PRO A 295 -13.45 17.26 -10.76
CA PRO A 295 -14.29 18.24 -10.07
C PRO A 295 -13.53 19.04 -9.01
N LEU A 296 -12.66 18.40 -8.23
CA LEU A 296 -11.82 19.07 -7.23
C LEU A 296 -10.72 19.93 -7.87
N THR A 297 -10.25 19.57 -9.06
CA THR A 297 -9.26 20.36 -9.80
C THR A 297 -9.81 21.74 -10.19
N ALA A 298 -11.11 21.83 -10.47
CA ALA A 298 -11.79 23.06 -10.82
C ALA A 298 -12.07 24.00 -9.62
N VAL A 299 -11.87 23.52 -8.38
CA VAL A 299 -12.13 24.31 -7.16
C VAL A 299 -10.91 25.18 -6.83
N ALA A 300 -11.10 26.50 -6.88
CA ALA A 300 -10.12 27.45 -6.36
C ALA A 300 -10.12 27.42 -4.83
N GLY A 301 -8.94 27.33 -4.21
CA GLY A 301 -8.81 27.40 -2.75
C GLY A 301 -9.43 26.21 -1.99
N ARG A 302 -9.19 24.97 -2.48
CA ARG A 302 -9.60 23.72 -1.80
C ARG A 302 -9.26 23.74 -0.31
N SER A 303 -10.19 23.24 0.52
CA SER A 303 -9.87 22.90 1.91
C SER A 303 -8.80 21.80 1.99
N GLN A 304 -8.26 21.54 3.19
CA GLN A 304 -7.26 20.48 3.36
C GLN A 304 -7.87 19.10 3.07
N VAL A 305 -9.09 18.83 3.56
CA VAL A 305 -9.82 17.58 3.27
C VAL A 305 -10.04 17.40 1.76
N GLU A 306 -10.45 18.46 1.05
CA GLU A 306 -10.57 18.43 -0.42
C GLU A 306 -9.23 18.22 -1.12
N SER A 307 -8.15 18.81 -0.60
CA SER A 307 -6.82 18.69 -1.20
C SER A 307 -6.25 17.28 -1.03
N VAL A 308 -6.44 16.66 0.14
CA VAL A 308 -6.06 15.27 0.42
C VAL A 308 -6.90 14.30 -0.42
N ALA A 309 -8.22 14.51 -0.51
CA ALA A 309 -9.10 13.68 -1.35
C ALA A 309 -8.71 13.75 -2.83
N TRP A 310 -8.41 14.95 -3.34
CA TRP A 310 -7.90 15.14 -4.69
C TRP A 310 -6.56 14.41 -4.90
N PHE A 311 -5.63 14.54 -3.95
CA PHE A 311 -4.32 13.92 -4.07
C PHE A 311 -4.43 12.40 -4.06
N ALA A 312 -5.23 11.82 -3.16
CA ALA A 312 -5.48 10.39 -3.09
C ALA A 312 -6.11 9.85 -4.39
N ALA A 313 -7.16 10.52 -4.90
CA ALA A 313 -7.81 10.12 -6.16
C ALA A 313 -6.84 10.18 -7.35
N MET A 314 -6.05 11.25 -7.46
CA MET A 314 -5.06 11.37 -8.54
C MET A 314 -3.92 10.34 -8.40
N ALA A 315 -3.46 10.08 -7.17
CA ALA A 315 -2.39 9.13 -6.92
C ALA A 315 -2.79 7.69 -7.30
N ASP A 316 -4.01 7.28 -6.97
CA ASP A 316 -4.54 5.93 -7.20
C ASP A 316 -4.97 5.71 -8.67
N TYR A 317 -5.63 6.70 -9.31
CA TYR A 317 -6.19 6.54 -10.66
C TYR A 317 -5.26 7.02 -11.79
N VAL A 318 -4.24 7.82 -11.48
CA VAL A 318 -3.26 8.33 -12.46
C VAL A 318 -1.85 7.87 -12.13
N SER A 319 -1.24 8.43 -11.07
CA SER A 319 -0.01 7.96 -10.42
C SER A 319 0.40 8.91 -9.29
N ALA A 320 1.01 8.37 -8.22
CA ALA A 320 1.51 9.16 -7.10
C ALA A 320 2.60 10.19 -7.50
N PRO A 321 3.60 9.86 -8.35
CA PRO A 321 4.60 10.85 -8.78
C PRO A 321 3.98 12.07 -9.50
N MET A 322 2.98 11.85 -10.36
CA MET A 322 2.29 12.94 -11.06
C MET A 322 1.47 13.82 -10.10
N ALA A 323 0.79 13.19 -9.14
CA ALA A 323 0.07 13.92 -8.11
C ALA A 323 1.02 14.72 -7.20
N TRP A 324 2.18 14.13 -6.84
CA TRP A 324 3.17 14.72 -5.93
C TRP A 324 3.79 16.00 -6.50
N GLN A 325 4.11 16.00 -7.80
CA GLN A 325 4.67 17.17 -8.48
C GLN A 325 3.77 18.41 -8.41
N LYS A 326 2.45 18.19 -8.32
CA LYS A 326 1.44 19.26 -8.27
C LYS A 326 1.23 19.81 -6.85
N LEU A 327 1.80 19.19 -5.82
CA LEU A 327 1.77 19.71 -4.45
C LEU A 327 2.76 20.85 -4.29
N ASN A 328 2.34 21.90 -3.57
CA ASN A 328 3.24 22.99 -3.16
C ASN A 328 4.11 22.56 -1.97
N GLY A 329 5.13 23.36 -1.63
CA GLY A 329 6.08 23.03 -0.56
C GLY A 329 5.47 22.90 0.84
N TYR A 330 4.32 23.54 1.12
CA TYR A 330 3.60 23.34 2.38
C TYR A 330 2.90 21.98 2.40
N GLN A 331 2.19 21.65 1.32
CA GLN A 331 1.48 20.37 1.19
C GLN A 331 2.44 19.18 1.26
N ARG A 332 3.64 19.28 0.67
CA ARG A 332 4.68 18.24 0.76
C ARG A 332 5.28 18.06 2.17
N ARG A 333 4.93 18.92 3.12
CA ARG A 333 5.33 18.81 4.54
C ARG A 333 4.13 18.58 5.47
N ALA A 334 2.95 18.36 4.93
CA ALA A 334 1.76 18.03 5.71
C ALA A 334 1.59 16.50 5.76
N ILE A 335 1.41 15.96 6.96
CA ILE A 335 1.51 14.52 7.22
C ILE A 335 0.49 13.68 6.44
N ASP A 336 -0.73 14.19 6.22
CA ASP A 336 -1.75 13.43 5.49
C ASP A 336 -1.38 13.21 4.01
N PHE A 337 -0.65 14.13 3.36
CA PHE A 337 -0.13 13.89 2.00
C PHE A 337 1.01 12.87 2.01
N ILE A 338 1.85 12.89 3.04
CA ILE A 338 2.94 11.92 3.22
C ILE A 338 2.37 10.51 3.45
N ARG A 339 1.33 10.38 4.26
CA ARG A 339 0.63 9.11 4.51
C ARG A 339 0.03 8.54 3.23
N VAL A 340 -0.74 9.35 2.49
CA VAL A 340 -1.30 8.95 1.18
C VAL A 340 -0.17 8.56 0.22
N ALA A 341 0.92 9.34 0.15
CA ALA A 341 2.05 9.03 -0.70
C ALA A 341 2.72 7.68 -0.36
N ASN A 342 2.93 7.39 0.94
CA ASN A 342 3.51 6.15 1.44
C ASN A 342 2.63 4.91 1.23
N ASP A 343 1.32 5.09 1.08
CA ASP A 343 0.39 4.02 0.74
C ASP A 343 0.43 3.64 -0.76
N GLN A 344 1.07 4.47 -1.59
CA GLN A 344 1.05 4.33 -3.05
C GLN A 344 2.39 3.80 -3.58
N ASN A 345 2.43 3.44 -4.87
CA ASN A 345 3.70 3.20 -5.55
C ASN A 345 4.33 4.53 -6.00
N TYR A 346 5.48 4.87 -5.44
CA TYR A 346 6.21 6.12 -5.70
C TYR A 346 7.59 5.90 -6.36
N SER A 347 8.13 6.94 -6.98
CA SER A 347 9.47 6.95 -7.61
C SER A 347 10.59 7.01 -6.57
N VAL A 348 11.86 6.86 -6.99
CA VAL A 348 12.99 6.92 -6.05
C VAL A 348 13.20 8.33 -5.51
N GLU A 349 13.01 9.36 -6.33
CA GLU A 349 13.12 10.77 -5.96
C GLU A 349 12.09 11.12 -4.89
N MET A 350 10.84 10.76 -5.13
CA MET A 350 9.77 10.93 -4.15
C MET A 350 10.07 10.13 -2.87
N GLY A 351 10.61 8.91 -2.99
CA GLY A 351 11.02 8.10 -1.85
C GLY A 351 12.07 8.76 -0.95
N HIS A 352 12.98 9.56 -1.50
CA HIS A 352 13.93 10.34 -0.70
C HIS A 352 13.25 11.47 0.09
N GLU A 353 12.29 12.19 -0.52
CA GLU A 353 11.49 13.20 0.18
C GLU A 353 10.69 12.55 1.34
N LEU A 354 10.06 11.39 1.07
CA LEU A 354 9.27 10.66 2.06
C LEU A 354 10.12 10.11 3.20
N LEU A 355 11.29 9.53 2.91
CA LEU A 355 12.24 9.01 3.90
C LEU A 355 12.66 10.10 4.92
N GLN A 356 12.84 11.34 4.46
CA GLN A 356 13.22 12.46 5.32
C GLN A 356 12.06 12.99 6.18
N ALA A 357 10.82 12.88 5.69
CA ALA A 357 9.67 13.57 6.29
C ALA A 357 8.77 12.65 7.14
N SER A 358 8.64 11.36 6.79
CA SER A 358 7.60 10.47 7.33
C SER A 358 7.63 10.33 8.85
N ILE A 359 8.69 9.73 9.41
CA ILE A 359 8.81 9.50 10.85
C ILE A 359 8.80 10.81 11.65
N PRO A 360 9.57 11.87 11.29
CA PRO A 360 9.54 13.12 12.05
C PRO A 360 8.15 13.76 12.15
N LEU A 361 7.37 13.74 11.06
CA LEU A 361 6.02 14.31 11.06
C LEU A 361 5.01 13.42 11.83
N GLU A 362 5.15 12.09 11.78
CA GLU A 362 4.37 11.20 12.64
C GLU A 362 4.64 11.48 14.12
N MET A 363 5.91 11.61 14.50
CA MET A 363 6.31 11.93 15.88
C MET A 363 5.81 13.31 16.33
N GLN A 364 5.82 14.30 15.44
CA GLN A 364 5.29 15.63 15.73
C GLN A 364 3.79 15.59 16.02
N GLU A 365 3.01 14.87 15.21
CA GLU A 365 1.57 14.73 15.43
C GLU A 365 1.27 13.94 16.72
N ILE A 366 2.01 12.85 16.98
CA ILE A 366 1.90 12.10 18.24
C ILE A 366 2.06 13.03 19.44
N GLN A 367 3.13 13.84 19.44
CA GLN A 367 3.41 14.78 20.52
C GLN A 367 2.27 15.79 20.68
N SER A 368 1.85 16.40 19.58
CA SER A 368 0.86 17.50 19.59
C SER A 368 -0.51 17.03 20.06
N VAL A 369 -0.96 15.84 19.62
CA VAL A 369 -2.23 15.26 20.08
C VAL A 369 -2.12 14.80 21.54
N TYR A 370 -1.00 14.18 21.95
CA TYR A 370 -0.81 13.76 23.33
C TYR A 370 -0.84 14.94 24.30
N GLU A 371 -0.14 16.03 23.98
CA GLU A 371 -0.13 17.26 24.78
C GLU A 371 -1.52 17.88 24.93
N LEU A 372 -2.32 17.90 23.86
CA LEU A 372 -3.69 18.39 23.90
C LEU A 372 -4.58 17.52 24.80
N SER A 373 -4.44 16.20 24.70
CA SER A 373 -5.28 15.23 25.39
C SER A 373 -4.92 15.07 26.88
N HIS A 374 -3.62 15.15 27.21
CA HIS A 374 -3.09 14.89 28.56
C HIS A 374 -2.57 16.12 29.29
N HIS A 375 -2.51 17.28 28.63
CA HIS A 375 -1.96 18.52 29.17
C HIS A 375 -0.51 18.39 29.68
N LYS A 376 0.28 17.50 29.06
CA LYS A 376 1.69 17.27 29.37
C LYS A 376 2.43 16.75 28.14
N GLU A 377 3.73 17.02 28.09
CA GLU A 377 4.60 16.49 27.03
C GLU A 377 4.77 14.97 27.14
N LEU A 378 4.78 14.28 26.00
CA LEU A 378 5.13 12.85 25.94
C LEU A 378 6.64 12.70 26.05
N SER A 379 7.10 11.94 27.05
CA SER A 379 8.52 11.62 27.16
C SER A 379 8.90 10.53 26.15
N HIS A 380 10.15 10.56 25.67
CA HIS A 380 10.65 9.55 24.72
C HIS A 380 10.48 8.11 25.26
N ASN A 381 10.82 7.88 26.53
CA ASN A 381 10.67 6.57 27.18
C ASN A 381 9.20 6.16 27.42
N GLY A 382 8.27 7.12 27.39
CA GLY A 382 6.84 6.90 27.57
C GLY A 382 6.09 6.59 26.27
N LEU A 383 6.74 6.73 25.11
CA LEU A 383 6.11 6.60 23.79
C LEU A 383 5.37 5.27 23.62
N ALA A 384 6.06 4.15 23.86
CA ALA A 384 5.47 2.83 23.65
C ALA A 384 4.32 2.55 24.62
N GLN A 385 4.42 3.03 25.87
CA GLN A 385 3.33 2.91 26.84
C GLN A 385 2.10 3.67 26.35
N ALA A 386 2.27 4.94 25.97
CA ALA A 386 1.18 5.79 25.51
C ALA A 386 0.52 5.23 24.23
N LEU A 387 1.30 4.78 23.26
CA LEU A 387 0.78 4.25 22.00
C LEU A 387 0.19 2.83 22.11
N ASN A 388 0.49 2.08 23.18
CA ASN A 388 -0.06 0.74 23.41
C ASN A 388 -1.37 0.74 24.19
N GLU A 389 -1.86 1.90 24.63
CA GLU A 389 -3.16 2.00 25.29
C GLU A 389 -4.28 1.44 24.39
N LEU A 390 -5.16 0.65 24.99
CA LEU A 390 -6.26 0.01 24.25
C LEU A 390 -7.38 1.03 24.05
N PRO A 391 -8.05 1.05 22.88
CA PRO A 391 -9.31 1.78 22.73
C PRO A 391 -10.30 1.34 23.81
N GLU A 392 -10.89 2.30 24.52
CA GLU A 392 -11.94 2.03 25.51
C GLU A 392 -13.34 2.12 24.86
N GLY A 393 -14.41 2.06 25.65
CA GLY A 393 -15.75 2.43 25.19
C GLY A 393 -15.93 3.95 25.17
N CYS A 394 -17.15 4.43 24.89
CA CYS A 394 -17.48 5.86 24.90
C CYS A 394 -17.26 6.57 26.26
N PHE A 395 -16.85 5.85 27.31
CA PHE A 395 -16.75 6.37 28.67
C PHE A 395 -15.51 5.87 29.40
N THR A 396 -14.90 6.75 30.20
CA THR A 396 -13.86 6.38 31.17
C THR A 396 -14.38 6.58 32.60
N ARG A 397 -13.95 5.71 33.53
CA ARG A 397 -14.28 5.84 34.97
C ARG A 397 -13.13 5.38 35.84
N ALA A 398 -12.34 6.34 36.34
CA ALA A 398 -11.37 6.05 37.40
C ALA A 398 -12.12 5.80 38.74
N PRO A 399 -11.61 4.91 39.61
CA PRO A 399 -12.21 4.67 40.92
C PRO A 399 -12.36 5.97 41.73
N GLY A 400 -13.59 6.28 42.17
CA GLY A 400 -13.88 7.49 42.94
C GLY A 400 -13.96 8.80 42.14
N GLN A 401 -13.83 8.76 40.80
CA GLN A 401 -13.97 9.92 39.93
C GLN A 401 -15.30 9.91 39.14
N PRO A 402 -15.77 11.08 38.67
CA PRO A 402 -16.91 11.15 37.76
C PRO A 402 -16.66 10.33 36.49
N THR A 403 -17.76 9.89 35.87
CA THR A 403 -17.69 9.27 34.53
C THR A 403 -17.45 10.37 33.51
N HIS A 404 -16.45 10.17 32.66
CA HIS A 404 -16.16 11.05 31.55
C HIS A 404 -16.63 10.44 30.24
N VAL A 405 -17.15 11.27 29.34
CA VAL A 405 -17.53 10.87 27.98
C VAL A 405 -16.35 11.14 27.06
N HIS A 406 -16.06 10.21 26.16
CA HIS A 406 -15.07 10.38 25.11
C HIS A 406 -15.69 9.98 23.78
N ILE A 407 -15.74 10.91 22.83
CA ILE A 407 -16.10 10.59 21.44
C ILE A 407 -14.93 9.86 20.79
N ILE A 408 -13.74 10.46 20.86
CA ILE A 408 -12.47 9.83 20.53
C ILE A 408 -11.65 9.72 21.82
N ASP A 409 -11.38 8.51 22.29
CA ASP A 409 -10.51 8.33 23.45
C ASP A 409 -9.03 8.26 23.05
N TRP A 410 -8.13 8.37 24.02
CA TRP A 410 -6.70 8.28 23.75
C TRP A 410 -6.30 6.93 23.16
N GLY A 411 -6.92 5.81 23.56
CA GLY A 411 -6.65 4.50 22.96
C GLY A 411 -6.97 4.44 21.47
N GLN A 412 -8.00 5.16 21.00
CA GLN A 412 -8.29 5.32 19.57
C GLN A 412 -7.24 6.18 18.85
N TRP A 413 -6.80 7.28 19.45
CA TRP A 413 -5.67 8.07 18.93
C TRP A 413 -4.37 7.26 18.90
N ALA A 414 -4.04 6.57 19.98
CA ALA A 414 -2.88 5.72 20.14
C ALA A 414 -2.84 4.64 19.06
N ALA A 415 -3.97 3.96 18.80
CA ALA A 415 -4.07 2.98 17.74
C ALA A 415 -3.86 3.61 16.35
N PHE A 416 -4.50 4.75 16.05
CA PHE A 416 -4.34 5.48 14.80
C PHE A 416 -2.88 5.90 14.56
N LEU A 417 -2.25 6.53 15.56
CA LEU A 417 -0.89 7.03 15.46
C LEU A 417 0.13 5.88 15.38
N GLN A 418 -0.07 4.81 16.15
CA GLN A 418 0.81 3.63 16.10
C GLN A 418 0.81 2.99 14.72
N ARG A 419 -0.35 2.86 14.06
CA ARG A 419 -0.44 2.26 12.72
C ARG A 419 0.31 3.08 11.68
N HIS A 420 0.14 4.40 11.68
CA HIS A 420 0.83 5.29 10.76
C HIS A 420 2.36 5.30 11.00
N LEU A 421 2.80 5.33 12.25
CA LEU A 421 4.22 5.22 12.60
C LEU A 421 4.81 3.88 12.14
N CYS A 422 4.13 2.76 12.41
CA CYS A 422 4.57 1.45 11.95
C CYS A 422 4.66 1.35 10.42
N HIS A 423 3.69 1.92 9.70
CA HIS A 423 3.71 1.99 8.23
C HIS A 423 4.86 2.85 7.73
N ALA A 424 5.10 4.02 8.33
CA ALA A 424 6.23 4.89 7.98
C ALA A 424 7.60 4.17 8.16
N VAL A 425 7.80 3.49 9.30
CA VAL A 425 9.02 2.70 9.54
C VAL A 425 9.19 1.59 8.51
N GLN A 426 8.11 0.84 8.22
CA GLN A 426 8.14 -0.23 7.23
C GLN A 426 8.45 0.30 5.82
N GLN A 427 7.81 1.40 5.41
CA GLN A 427 8.01 2.00 4.09
C GLN A 427 9.41 2.59 3.92
N ASN A 428 9.96 3.24 4.94
CA ASN A 428 11.33 3.74 4.91
C ASN A 428 12.34 2.60 4.72
N PHE A 429 12.17 1.49 5.46
CA PHE A 429 13.01 0.31 5.26
C PHE A 429 12.84 -0.28 3.86
N TYR A 430 11.59 -0.44 3.40
CA TYR A 430 11.31 -0.96 2.06
C TYR A 430 11.95 -0.10 0.97
N PHE A 431 11.84 1.22 1.08
CA PHE A 431 12.47 2.16 0.16
C PHE A 431 13.99 1.98 0.15
N MET A 432 14.66 2.05 1.31
CA MET A 432 16.12 1.89 1.42
C MET A 432 16.58 0.54 0.85
N ASN A 433 15.92 -0.55 1.24
CA ASN A 433 16.34 -1.91 0.90
C ASN A 433 15.98 -2.33 -0.53
N ARG A 434 14.80 -1.94 -1.05
CA ARG A 434 14.24 -2.46 -2.31
C ARG A 434 14.20 -1.46 -3.45
N LYS A 435 14.08 -0.16 -3.17
CA LYS A 435 14.00 0.88 -4.21
C LYS A 435 15.33 1.60 -4.39
N TRP A 436 15.91 2.14 -3.33
CA TRP A 436 17.20 2.85 -3.37
C TRP A 436 18.39 1.87 -3.50
N GLY A 437 18.28 0.69 -2.88
CA GLY A 437 19.28 -0.37 -2.99
C GLY A 437 20.49 -0.19 -2.07
N VAL A 438 20.25 0.26 -0.84
CA VAL A 438 21.24 0.46 0.23
C VAL A 438 20.94 -0.48 1.41
N PRO A 439 21.11 -1.82 1.23
CA PRO A 439 20.62 -2.81 2.18
C PRO A 439 21.34 -2.79 3.54
N ASP A 440 22.60 -2.35 3.60
CA ASP A 440 23.34 -2.29 4.86
C ASP A 440 22.91 -1.07 5.70
N GLU A 441 22.67 0.06 5.06
CA GLU A 441 22.03 1.24 5.66
C GLU A 441 20.60 0.92 6.10
N ALA A 442 19.86 0.13 5.31
CA ALA A 442 18.52 -0.33 5.70
C ALA A 442 18.55 -1.20 6.97
N LYS A 443 19.54 -2.08 7.12
CA LYS A 443 19.73 -2.87 8.36
C LYS A 443 20.08 -1.99 9.55
N GLN A 444 20.95 -0.99 9.36
CA GLN A 444 21.28 -0.03 10.42
C GLN A 444 20.04 0.76 10.86
N PHE A 445 19.26 1.25 9.90
CA PHE A 445 17.98 1.92 10.14
C PHE A 445 17.00 1.02 10.91
N ALA A 446 16.84 -0.24 10.49
CA ALA A 446 15.97 -1.19 11.18
C ALA A 446 16.41 -1.46 12.63
N ALA A 447 17.72 -1.55 12.88
CA ALA A 447 18.27 -1.72 14.22
C ALA A 447 18.03 -0.50 15.13
N GLN A 448 18.09 0.71 14.57
CA GLN A 448 17.74 1.94 15.30
C GLN A 448 16.23 1.96 15.63
N CYS A 449 15.38 1.66 14.65
CA CYS A 449 13.93 1.57 14.88
C CYS A 449 13.55 0.49 15.90
N GLU A 450 14.30 -0.63 15.97
CA GLU A 450 14.08 -1.66 17.00
C GLU A 450 14.31 -1.09 18.41
N GLN A 451 15.31 -0.23 18.58
CA GLN A 451 15.61 0.37 19.88
C GLN A 451 14.54 1.39 20.29
N GLU A 452 14.05 2.19 19.35
CA GLU A 452 13.06 3.25 19.62
C GLU A 452 11.62 2.74 19.71
N PHE A 453 11.25 1.82 18.82
CA PHE A 453 9.85 1.43 18.59
C PHE A 453 9.58 -0.06 18.84
N GLY A 454 10.60 -0.84 19.21
CA GLY A 454 10.50 -2.29 19.42
C GLY A 454 9.43 -2.74 20.42
N ALA A 455 9.06 -1.84 21.35
CA ALA A 455 8.04 -2.09 22.36
C ALA A 455 6.60 -1.79 21.90
N LEU A 456 6.38 -1.25 20.69
CA LEU A 456 5.03 -1.04 20.17
C LEU A 456 4.34 -2.39 19.87
N ARG A 457 3.05 -2.48 20.19
CA ARG A 457 2.22 -3.68 20.00
C ARG A 457 2.27 -4.22 18.57
N LEU A 458 2.24 -3.33 17.56
CA LEU A 458 2.27 -3.71 16.15
C LEU A 458 3.70 -3.84 15.56
N TYR A 459 4.75 -3.55 16.33
CA TYR A 459 6.14 -3.67 15.85
C TYR A 459 6.57 -5.09 15.44
N PRO A 460 6.04 -6.20 16.00
CA PRO A 460 6.31 -7.54 15.47
C PRO A 460 6.03 -7.67 13.96
N PHE A 461 5.02 -6.97 13.44
CA PHE A 461 4.71 -6.97 12.01
C PHE A 461 5.73 -6.14 11.21
N VAL A 462 6.18 -5.00 11.75
CA VAL A 462 7.29 -4.22 11.14
C VAL A 462 8.55 -5.09 11.03
N ARG A 463 8.92 -5.80 12.10
CA ARG A 463 10.05 -6.75 12.09
C ARG A 463 9.86 -7.83 11.03
N ARG A 464 8.64 -8.35 10.90
CA ARG A 464 8.30 -9.34 9.88
C ARG A 464 8.44 -8.80 8.46
N PHE A 465 8.13 -7.54 8.21
CA PHE A 465 8.35 -6.92 6.90
C PHE A 465 9.83 -6.63 6.63
N ASN A 466 10.59 -6.29 7.67
CA ASN A 466 11.96 -5.79 7.55
C ASN A 466 13.04 -6.88 7.70
N CYS A 467 12.68 -8.09 8.13
CA CYS A 467 13.64 -9.18 8.30
C CYS A 467 14.28 -9.59 6.97
N THR A 468 15.58 -9.93 7.01
CA THR A 468 16.36 -10.36 5.83
C THR A 468 16.98 -11.74 6.00
N ASP A 469 16.74 -12.41 7.13
CA ASP A 469 17.25 -13.74 7.47
C ASP A 469 16.18 -14.61 8.14
N VAL A 470 16.42 -15.93 8.12
CA VAL A 470 15.46 -16.94 8.58
C VAL A 470 15.15 -16.82 10.07
N ALA A 471 16.15 -16.54 10.90
CA ALA A 471 15.98 -16.51 12.36
C ALA A 471 15.12 -15.31 12.79
N ALA A 472 15.40 -14.13 12.23
CA ALA A 472 14.59 -12.94 12.45
C ALA A 472 13.17 -13.12 11.91
N TYR A 473 13.01 -13.75 10.74
CA TYR A 473 11.71 -14.09 10.18
C TYR A 473 10.89 -14.95 11.13
N HIS A 474 11.41 -16.10 11.59
CA HIS A 474 10.67 -16.98 12.51
C HIS A 474 10.30 -16.28 13.81
N LYS A 475 11.25 -15.57 14.44
CA LYS A 475 10.99 -14.82 15.67
C LYS A 475 9.90 -13.76 15.49
N SER A 476 9.94 -13.02 14.37
CA SER A 476 8.94 -11.99 14.09
C SER A 476 7.54 -12.56 13.88
N VAL A 477 7.44 -13.73 13.24
CA VAL A 477 6.19 -14.45 13.05
C VAL A 477 5.65 -14.96 14.40
N ASP A 478 6.50 -15.58 15.23
CA ASP A 478 6.10 -16.07 16.55
C ASP A 478 5.61 -14.92 17.46
N ASP A 479 6.30 -13.78 17.44
CA ASP A 479 5.92 -12.60 18.22
C ASP A 479 4.63 -11.97 17.68
N ALA A 480 4.45 -11.91 16.35
CA ALA A 480 3.24 -11.37 15.73
C ALA A 480 2.01 -12.26 15.99
N PHE A 481 2.16 -13.58 16.03
CA PHE A 481 1.04 -14.46 16.36
C PHE A 481 0.50 -14.24 17.77
N LYS A 482 1.37 -13.97 18.75
CA LYS A 482 0.92 -13.60 20.11
C LYS A 482 0.01 -12.39 20.08
N VAL A 483 0.32 -11.39 19.25
CA VAL A 483 -0.52 -10.19 19.07
C VAL A 483 -1.85 -10.54 18.41
N THR A 484 -1.84 -11.38 17.37
CA THR A 484 -3.08 -11.82 16.71
C THR A 484 -4.01 -12.59 17.64
N VAL A 485 -3.46 -13.40 18.55
CA VAL A 485 -4.24 -14.18 19.52
C VAL A 485 -4.79 -13.29 20.64
N ALA A 486 -3.98 -12.34 21.13
CA ALA A 486 -4.34 -11.47 22.24
C ALA A 486 -5.32 -10.35 21.83
N THR A 487 -5.11 -9.74 20.66
CA THR A 487 -5.86 -8.57 20.20
C THR A 487 -6.19 -8.64 18.70
N PRO A 488 -6.92 -9.67 18.22
CA PRO A 488 -7.18 -9.87 16.79
C PRO A 488 -7.88 -8.68 16.12
N HIS A 489 -8.78 -8.03 16.85
CA HIS A 489 -9.54 -6.84 16.44
C HIS A 489 -8.68 -5.59 16.19
N LEU A 490 -7.45 -5.55 16.72
CA LEU A 490 -6.50 -4.45 16.48
C LEU A 490 -5.47 -4.78 15.42
N VAL A 491 -5.49 -6.00 14.87
CA VAL A 491 -4.57 -6.42 13.82
C VAL A 491 -5.20 -6.14 12.44
N PRO A 492 -4.50 -5.39 11.57
CA PRO A 492 -4.89 -5.13 10.18
C PRO A 492 -4.99 -6.41 9.33
N ALA A 493 -5.94 -6.47 8.38
CA ALA A 493 -6.13 -7.65 7.53
C ALA A 493 -4.89 -7.97 6.67
N GLN A 494 -4.16 -6.95 6.23
CA GLN A 494 -2.93 -7.16 5.46
C GLN A 494 -1.81 -7.75 6.33
N CYS A 495 -1.69 -7.36 7.61
CA CYS A 495 -0.76 -7.96 8.56
C CYS A 495 -1.03 -9.46 8.74
N TRP A 496 -2.30 -9.85 8.86
CA TRP A 496 -2.72 -11.26 8.89
C TRP A 496 -2.25 -12.04 7.66
N ASN A 497 -2.48 -11.51 6.46
CA ASN A 497 -2.09 -12.15 5.20
C ASN A 497 -0.57 -12.41 5.14
N TYR A 498 0.25 -11.44 5.55
CA TYR A 498 1.71 -11.58 5.46
C TYR A 498 2.31 -12.57 6.46
N LEU A 499 1.61 -12.92 7.54
CA LEU A 499 2.00 -14.04 8.39
C LEU A 499 1.84 -15.38 7.67
N CYS A 500 0.93 -15.46 6.70
CA CYS A 500 0.64 -16.67 5.92
C CYS A 500 1.40 -16.75 4.59
N TYR A 501 2.27 -15.78 4.27
CA TYR A 501 3.03 -15.76 3.01
C TYR A 501 4.52 -16.01 3.22
N SER A 502 5.12 -16.72 2.25
CA SER A 502 6.58 -16.94 2.19
C SER A 502 7.33 -15.64 1.91
N VAL A 503 8.57 -15.57 2.38
CA VAL A 503 9.54 -14.53 2.02
C VAL A 503 10.52 -15.03 0.96
N PRO A 504 11.18 -14.17 0.18
CA PRO A 504 12.10 -14.62 -0.88
C PRO A 504 13.28 -15.46 -0.40
N PHE A 505 13.66 -15.37 0.88
CA PHE A 505 14.86 -16.00 1.45
C PHE A 505 14.57 -17.19 2.39
N ALA A 506 13.30 -17.55 2.62
CA ALA A 506 12.92 -18.65 3.51
C ALA A 506 11.60 -19.32 3.04
N PRO A 507 11.42 -20.63 3.26
CA PRO A 507 10.11 -21.27 3.07
C PRO A 507 9.07 -20.64 4.00
N LEU A 508 7.77 -20.86 3.71
CA LEU A 508 6.69 -20.45 4.62
C LEU A 508 6.90 -21.10 5.99
N TYR A 509 6.92 -20.28 7.04
CA TYR A 509 7.00 -20.73 8.42
C TYR A 509 5.60 -20.76 9.04
N THR A 510 5.19 -21.95 9.48
CA THR A 510 3.87 -22.22 10.07
C THR A 510 4.04 -22.78 11.50
N PRO A 511 4.30 -21.92 12.50
CA PRO A 511 4.34 -22.36 13.90
C PRO A 511 2.96 -22.82 14.37
N ASN A 512 2.95 -23.71 15.36
CA ASN A 512 1.72 -24.11 16.06
C ASN A 512 1.54 -23.18 17.28
N PRO A 513 0.37 -22.54 17.45
CA PRO A 513 -0.81 -22.64 16.58
C PRO A 513 -0.76 -21.76 15.33
N ASN A 514 -1.25 -22.34 14.23
CA ASN A 514 -1.39 -21.71 12.92
C ASN A 514 -2.40 -20.53 13.00
N PRO A 515 -2.26 -19.46 12.19
CA PRO A 515 -3.24 -18.38 12.16
C PRO A 515 -4.61 -18.92 11.75
N HIS A 516 -5.55 -18.83 12.68
CA HIS A 516 -6.98 -19.03 12.44
C HIS A 516 -7.58 -17.83 11.66
N ILE A 517 -6.92 -17.47 10.55
CA ILE A 517 -7.24 -16.32 9.72
C ILE A 517 -8.59 -16.48 9.00
N ASN A 518 -8.93 -17.72 8.61
CA ASN A 518 -10.20 -18.03 7.97
C ASN A 518 -11.37 -17.97 8.97
N GLU A 519 -11.11 -18.31 10.23
CA GLU A 519 -12.07 -18.21 11.33
C GLU A 519 -12.28 -16.76 11.74
N TRP A 520 -11.20 -15.96 11.79
CA TRP A 520 -11.32 -14.54 12.06
C TRP A 520 -12.05 -13.80 10.93
N HIS A 521 -11.62 -13.99 9.67
CA HIS A 521 -12.23 -13.39 8.47
C HIS A 521 -13.24 -14.35 7.81
N ASN A 522 -14.13 -14.95 8.61
CA ASN A 522 -15.13 -15.93 8.15
C ASN A 522 -16.15 -15.30 7.18
N HIS A 523 -16.48 -14.03 7.37
CA HIS A 523 -17.22 -13.20 6.42
C HIS A 523 -16.27 -12.18 5.79
N ASN A 524 -16.00 -12.32 4.50
CA ASN A 524 -14.97 -11.55 3.84
C ASN A 524 -15.43 -10.98 2.48
N PRO A 525 -15.49 -9.63 2.32
CA PRO A 525 -15.40 -8.62 3.38
C PRO A 525 -16.54 -8.74 4.42
N PRO A 526 -16.51 -7.98 5.53
CA PRO A 526 -17.62 -7.93 6.49
C PRO A 526 -18.99 -7.76 5.80
N PRO A 527 -20.08 -8.38 6.32
CA PRO A 527 -21.37 -8.46 5.66
C PRO A 527 -21.90 -7.13 5.13
N GLY A 528 -22.34 -7.13 3.87
CA GLY A 528 -22.90 -5.97 3.18
C GLY A 528 -21.91 -4.83 2.90
N THR A 529 -20.59 -5.06 2.92
CA THR A 529 -19.58 -4.00 2.67
C THR A 529 -18.58 -4.38 1.58
N VAL A 530 -17.75 -3.41 1.18
CA VAL A 530 -16.53 -3.62 0.37
C VAL A 530 -15.31 -3.14 1.16
N TYR A 531 -15.38 -3.26 2.49
CA TYR A 531 -14.38 -2.76 3.43
C TYR A 531 -12.99 -3.38 3.18
N ASP A 532 -11.97 -2.52 3.11
CA ASP A 532 -10.55 -2.88 3.04
C ASP A 532 -10.24 -3.93 1.95
N LEU A 533 -10.77 -3.72 0.74
CA LEU A 533 -10.79 -4.74 -0.32
C LEU A 533 -9.40 -5.30 -0.68
N GLN A 534 -8.36 -4.46 -0.73
CA GLN A 534 -7.05 -4.85 -1.25
C GLN A 534 -6.43 -6.06 -0.52
N PRO A 535 -6.33 -6.09 0.83
CA PRO A 535 -5.95 -7.32 1.54
C PRO A 535 -6.94 -8.46 1.35
N ARG A 536 -8.24 -8.18 1.22
CA ARG A 536 -9.25 -9.25 1.06
C ARG A 536 -9.11 -9.99 -0.27
N LEU A 537 -8.63 -9.32 -1.32
CA LEU A 537 -8.32 -9.94 -2.61
C LEU A 537 -7.21 -11.00 -2.54
N ASN A 538 -6.40 -11.00 -1.48
CA ASN A 538 -5.36 -12.01 -1.28
C ASN A 538 -5.82 -13.16 -0.34
N HIS A 539 -7.08 -13.15 0.10
CA HIS A 539 -7.58 -14.07 1.10
C HIS A 539 -8.46 -15.19 0.49
N PRO A 540 -8.18 -16.47 0.77
CA PRO A 540 -8.92 -17.60 0.21
C PRO A 540 -10.43 -17.58 0.46
N SER A 541 -10.89 -17.07 1.61
CA SER A 541 -12.33 -17.00 1.95
C SER A 541 -13.17 -16.13 0.98
N LEU A 542 -12.52 -15.21 0.24
CA LEU A 542 -13.15 -14.43 -0.83
C LEU A 542 -12.81 -14.99 -2.22
N THR A 543 -11.55 -15.37 -2.46
CA THR A 543 -11.09 -15.69 -3.81
C THR A 543 -11.26 -17.16 -4.22
N HIS A 544 -11.33 -18.10 -3.28
CA HIS A 544 -11.40 -19.54 -3.55
C HIS A 544 -12.79 -20.15 -3.31
N ARG A 545 -13.80 -19.34 -2.96
CA ARG A 545 -15.19 -19.80 -2.81
C ARG A 545 -15.79 -20.23 -4.15
N PRO A 546 -16.67 -21.26 -4.18
CA PRO A 546 -17.27 -21.77 -5.42
C PRO A 546 -18.06 -20.72 -6.21
N ASP A 547 -18.67 -19.77 -5.51
CA ASP A 547 -19.49 -18.67 -6.04
C ASP A 547 -18.70 -17.36 -6.23
N ALA A 548 -17.36 -17.38 -6.16
CA ALA A 548 -16.52 -16.17 -6.13
C ALA A 548 -16.86 -15.15 -7.22
N LEU A 549 -17.13 -15.58 -8.46
CA LEU A 549 -17.51 -14.65 -9.53
C LEU A 549 -18.84 -13.94 -9.23
N GLY A 550 -19.85 -14.67 -8.74
CA GLY A 550 -21.12 -14.09 -8.32
C GLY A 550 -20.93 -13.09 -7.18
N ARG A 551 -20.06 -13.42 -6.21
CA ARG A 551 -19.69 -12.51 -5.13
C ARG A 551 -19.03 -11.23 -5.63
N PHE A 552 -18.07 -11.31 -6.55
CA PHE A 552 -17.44 -10.11 -7.12
C PHE A 552 -18.40 -9.22 -7.91
N VAL A 553 -19.42 -9.80 -8.55
CA VAL A 553 -20.50 -9.01 -9.19
C VAL A 553 -21.30 -8.22 -8.15
N GLN A 554 -21.68 -8.86 -7.04
CA GLN A 554 -22.37 -8.16 -5.95
C GLN A 554 -21.51 -7.05 -5.34
N LEU A 555 -20.21 -7.29 -5.15
CA LEU A 555 -19.28 -6.26 -4.66
C LEU A 555 -19.14 -5.10 -5.66
N HIS A 556 -19.20 -5.38 -6.97
CA HIS A 556 -19.20 -4.33 -8.00
C HIS A 556 -20.49 -3.51 -7.98
N ASP A 557 -21.64 -4.11 -7.66
CA ASP A 557 -22.89 -3.35 -7.53
C ASP A 557 -22.82 -2.33 -6.37
N LEU A 558 -22.09 -2.65 -5.29
CA LEU A 558 -21.81 -1.73 -4.19
C LEU A 558 -20.72 -0.69 -4.53
N ALA A 559 -19.66 -1.13 -5.22
CA ALA A 559 -18.48 -0.31 -5.53
C ALA A 559 -18.16 -0.29 -7.04
N PRO A 560 -19.03 0.34 -7.87
CA PRO A 560 -18.91 0.29 -9.33
C PRO A 560 -17.70 1.06 -9.90
N TYR A 561 -17.05 1.89 -9.10
CA TYR A 561 -15.85 2.64 -9.50
C TYR A 561 -14.56 2.00 -8.98
N ASP A 562 -14.62 0.88 -8.25
CA ASP A 562 -13.41 0.20 -7.77
C ASP A 562 -12.75 -0.63 -8.89
N VAL A 563 -11.67 -0.10 -9.46
CA VAL A 563 -10.93 -0.73 -10.57
C VAL A 563 -10.39 -2.13 -10.23
N ARG A 564 -10.21 -2.45 -8.95
CA ARG A 564 -9.69 -3.75 -8.49
C ARG A 564 -10.75 -4.83 -8.62
N ILE A 565 -12.01 -4.52 -8.31
CA ILE A 565 -13.15 -5.43 -8.49
C ILE A 565 -13.35 -5.71 -9.97
N VAL A 566 -13.37 -4.65 -10.79
CA VAL A 566 -13.54 -4.78 -12.24
C VAL A 566 -12.47 -5.67 -12.85
N ARG A 567 -11.20 -5.49 -12.45
CA ARG A 567 -10.08 -6.35 -12.89
C ARG A 567 -10.35 -7.81 -12.60
N VAL A 568 -10.77 -8.15 -11.37
CA VAL A 568 -11.05 -9.54 -10.98
C VAL A 568 -12.23 -10.12 -11.76
N ILE A 569 -13.29 -9.34 -12.02
CA ILE A 569 -14.42 -9.78 -12.85
C ILE A 569 -13.93 -10.11 -14.26
N ILE A 570 -13.12 -9.24 -14.88
CA ILE A 570 -12.58 -9.48 -16.22
C ILE A 570 -11.73 -10.75 -16.26
N GLU A 571 -10.78 -10.89 -15.33
CA GLU A 571 -9.89 -12.05 -15.23
C GLU A 571 -10.65 -13.36 -15.07
N ARG A 572 -11.70 -13.38 -14.23
CA ARG A 572 -12.46 -14.61 -13.92
C ARG A 572 -13.56 -14.94 -14.93
N ARG A 573 -14.25 -13.93 -15.47
CA ARG A 573 -15.40 -14.14 -16.36
C ARG A 573 -14.97 -14.33 -17.81
N TYR A 574 -14.00 -13.54 -18.25
CA TYR A 574 -13.63 -13.47 -19.67
C TYR A 574 -12.20 -13.96 -19.92
N GLY A 575 -11.31 -13.83 -18.92
CA GLY A 575 -9.91 -14.24 -19.01
C GLY A 575 -9.16 -13.50 -20.14
N PRO A 576 -8.14 -14.11 -20.75
CA PRO A 576 -7.30 -13.45 -21.75
C PRO A 576 -8.01 -13.19 -23.10
N ARG A 577 -9.26 -13.66 -23.27
CA ARG A 577 -10.05 -13.48 -24.51
C ARG A 577 -11.15 -12.43 -24.38
N ALA A 578 -11.10 -11.58 -23.34
CA ALA A 578 -12.06 -10.51 -23.14
C ALA A 578 -12.11 -9.57 -24.36
N SER A 579 -13.31 -9.31 -24.87
CA SER A 579 -13.50 -8.40 -26.00
C SER A 579 -13.45 -6.94 -25.57
N TYR A 580 -13.25 -6.05 -26.54
CA TYR A 580 -13.32 -4.61 -26.33
C TYR A 580 -14.63 -4.18 -25.65
N ASP A 581 -15.78 -4.65 -26.15
CA ASP A 581 -17.10 -4.28 -25.60
C ASP A 581 -17.29 -4.78 -24.16
N GLN A 582 -16.77 -5.97 -23.83
CA GLN A 582 -16.85 -6.54 -22.49
C GLN A 582 -16.04 -5.74 -21.47
N VAL A 583 -14.80 -5.37 -21.82
CA VAL A 583 -13.91 -4.62 -20.94
C VAL A 583 -14.33 -3.15 -20.87
N SER A 584 -14.67 -2.54 -22.01
CA SER A 584 -15.17 -1.17 -22.08
C SER A 584 -16.48 -1.01 -21.30
N GLY A 585 -17.41 -1.96 -21.41
CA GLY A 585 -18.68 -1.91 -20.68
C GLY A 585 -18.53 -1.82 -19.16
N LEU A 586 -17.47 -2.40 -18.58
CA LEU A 586 -17.19 -2.31 -17.14
C LEU A 586 -16.39 -1.04 -16.78
N TYR A 587 -15.49 -0.59 -17.65
CA TYR A 587 -14.60 0.54 -17.36
C TYR A 587 -15.11 1.91 -17.85
N ASN A 588 -16.17 1.96 -18.67
CA ASN A 588 -16.56 3.16 -19.42
C ASN A 588 -16.69 4.41 -18.55
N ALA A 589 -17.29 4.25 -17.37
CA ALA A 589 -17.47 5.36 -16.44
C ALA A 589 -16.15 5.97 -15.98
N MET A 590 -15.07 5.20 -15.86
CA MET A 590 -13.78 5.62 -15.29
C MET A 590 -12.73 6.02 -16.32
N MET A 591 -12.86 5.61 -17.59
CA MET A 591 -11.88 5.90 -18.64
C MET A 591 -11.46 7.37 -18.74
N PRO A 592 -12.32 8.39 -18.54
CA PRO A 592 -11.89 9.78 -18.69
C PRO A 592 -10.90 10.29 -17.62
N TRP A 593 -10.63 9.54 -16.55
CA TRP A 593 -9.68 9.92 -15.49
C TRP A 593 -8.80 8.78 -14.97
N SER A 594 -9.03 7.53 -15.41
CA SER A 594 -8.28 6.36 -14.96
C SER A 594 -7.31 5.86 -16.02
N VAL A 595 -6.02 5.93 -15.72
CA VAL A 595 -4.96 5.34 -16.55
C VAL A 595 -5.13 3.82 -16.62
N SER A 596 -5.41 3.17 -15.49
CA SER A 596 -5.61 1.72 -15.42
C SER A 596 -6.79 1.25 -16.28
N ALA A 597 -7.91 1.97 -16.27
CA ALA A 597 -9.08 1.66 -17.09
C ALA A 597 -8.75 1.79 -18.59
N LEU A 598 -8.12 2.89 -19.00
CA LEU A 598 -7.73 3.11 -20.40
C LEU A 598 -6.76 2.04 -20.90
N ARG A 599 -5.75 1.69 -20.10
CA ARG A 599 -4.79 0.63 -20.45
C ARG A 599 -5.44 -0.73 -20.56
N ALA A 600 -6.35 -1.07 -19.64
CA ALA A 600 -7.09 -2.33 -19.70
C ALA A 600 -7.95 -2.45 -20.97
N VAL A 601 -8.63 -1.37 -21.36
CA VAL A 601 -9.42 -1.33 -22.60
C VAL A 601 -8.51 -1.38 -23.83
N ALA A 602 -7.42 -0.61 -23.85
CA ALA A 602 -6.45 -0.61 -24.95
C ALA A 602 -5.83 -2.00 -25.18
N ALA A 603 -5.55 -2.75 -24.12
CA ALA A 603 -4.99 -4.10 -24.21
C ALA A 603 -5.86 -5.08 -25.03
N THR A 604 -7.18 -4.83 -25.15
CA THR A 604 -8.10 -5.67 -25.95
C THR A 604 -8.05 -5.42 -27.46
N VAL A 605 -7.39 -4.34 -27.89
CA VAL A 605 -7.37 -3.88 -29.29
C VAL A 605 -5.94 -3.68 -29.82
N THR A 606 -4.96 -4.36 -29.24
CA THR A 606 -3.56 -4.34 -29.69
C THR A 606 -3.36 -4.81 -31.15
N ASN A 607 -4.33 -5.53 -31.71
CA ASN A 607 -4.36 -5.92 -33.13
C ASN A 607 -5.03 -4.87 -34.05
N LYS A 608 -5.53 -3.76 -33.49
CA LYS A 608 -6.13 -2.62 -34.21
C LYS A 608 -5.31 -1.36 -33.91
N PRO A 609 -4.21 -1.12 -34.66
CA PRO A 609 -3.21 -0.11 -34.30
C PRO A 609 -3.77 1.29 -34.06
N GLU A 610 -4.68 1.78 -34.91
CA GLU A 610 -5.27 3.11 -34.77
C GLU A 610 -6.10 3.25 -33.49
N GLN A 611 -6.88 2.22 -33.15
CA GLN A 611 -7.72 2.22 -31.95
C GLN A 611 -6.88 2.09 -30.67
N TYR A 612 -5.86 1.21 -30.68
CA TYR A 612 -4.89 1.09 -29.59
C TYR A 612 -4.18 2.42 -29.34
N GLU A 613 -3.68 3.05 -30.40
CA GLU A 613 -2.96 4.32 -30.33
C GLU A 613 -3.86 5.43 -29.77
N GLN A 614 -5.10 5.54 -30.23
CA GLN A 614 -6.05 6.52 -29.73
C GLN A 614 -6.27 6.41 -28.21
N LEU A 615 -6.51 5.20 -27.71
CA LEU A 615 -6.74 4.96 -26.27
C LEU A 615 -5.49 5.23 -25.44
N MET A 616 -4.33 4.77 -25.91
CA MET A 616 -3.07 4.99 -25.21
C MET A 616 -2.61 6.44 -25.23
N LEU A 617 -2.96 7.22 -26.27
CA LEU A 617 -2.76 8.67 -26.28
C LEU A 617 -3.62 9.37 -25.22
N GLN A 618 -4.85 8.92 -24.99
CA GLN A 618 -5.67 9.42 -23.87
C GLN A 618 -5.02 9.07 -22.52
N ALA A 619 -4.53 7.85 -22.35
CA ALA A 619 -3.81 7.45 -21.13
C ALA A 619 -2.56 8.32 -20.92
N ALA A 620 -1.84 8.62 -22.00
CA ALA A 620 -0.63 9.43 -21.98
C ALA A 620 -0.88 10.93 -21.70
N GLN A 621 -2.09 11.43 -21.92
CA GLN A 621 -2.49 12.78 -21.48
C GLN A 621 -2.67 12.85 -19.95
N LEU A 622 -3.09 11.75 -19.31
CA LEU A 622 -3.19 11.66 -17.86
C LEU A 622 -1.84 11.40 -17.21
N ASN A 623 -1.09 10.43 -17.75
CA ASN A 623 0.22 10.02 -17.26
C ASN A 623 1.20 9.84 -18.44
N PRO A 624 2.16 10.78 -18.63
CA PRO A 624 3.12 10.73 -19.72
C PRO A 624 3.94 9.44 -19.83
N ALA A 625 4.09 8.67 -18.76
CA ALA A 625 4.76 7.36 -18.82
C ALA A 625 4.09 6.39 -19.80
N CYS A 626 2.80 6.56 -20.12
CA CYS A 626 2.12 5.74 -21.12
C CYS A 626 2.64 5.97 -22.56
N TYR A 627 3.36 7.07 -22.82
CA TYR A 627 4.06 7.24 -24.09
C TYR A 627 5.17 6.20 -24.28
N TYR A 628 5.75 5.64 -23.21
CA TYR A 628 6.70 4.53 -23.36
C TYR A 628 6.03 3.28 -23.93
N GLU A 629 4.78 2.99 -23.55
CA GLU A 629 4.03 1.84 -24.09
C GLU A 629 3.68 2.04 -25.57
N LEU A 630 3.37 3.28 -25.98
CA LEU A 630 3.24 3.64 -27.39
C LEU A 630 4.56 3.49 -28.16
N GLY A 631 5.67 3.90 -27.54
CA GLY A 631 7.01 3.74 -28.07
C GLY A 631 7.38 2.27 -28.29
N ASP A 632 7.21 1.44 -27.26
CA ASP A 632 7.45 -0.01 -27.31
C ASP A 632 6.56 -0.68 -28.37
N TYR A 633 5.28 -0.29 -28.45
CA TYR A 633 4.36 -0.77 -29.47
C TYR A 633 4.84 -0.41 -30.89
N ALA A 634 5.30 0.82 -31.11
CA ALA A 634 5.85 1.26 -32.39
C ALA A 634 7.16 0.53 -32.76
N ILE A 635 8.03 0.24 -31.77
CA ILE A 635 9.24 -0.58 -31.97
C ILE A 635 8.87 -1.98 -32.46
N LEU A 636 7.90 -2.64 -31.82
CA LEU A 636 7.44 -3.98 -32.20
C LEU A 636 6.89 -4.01 -33.64
N HIS A 637 6.29 -2.90 -34.09
CA HIS A 637 5.76 -2.75 -35.45
C HIS A 637 6.77 -2.14 -36.44
N LYS A 638 8.06 -2.06 -36.06
CA LYS A 638 9.16 -1.55 -36.90
C LYS A 638 9.01 -0.08 -37.34
N GLN A 639 8.32 0.73 -36.54
CA GLN A 639 8.12 2.17 -36.78
C GLN A 639 9.11 2.99 -35.93
N GLU A 640 10.42 2.84 -36.17
CA GLU A 640 11.48 3.40 -35.31
C GLU A 640 11.37 4.93 -35.10
N ASP A 641 11.07 5.70 -36.14
CA ASP A 641 10.97 7.17 -36.04
C ASP A 641 9.77 7.60 -35.19
N LYS A 642 8.63 6.87 -35.31
CA LYS A 642 7.44 7.10 -34.49
C LYS A 642 7.68 6.70 -33.03
N ALA A 643 8.37 5.58 -32.82
CA ALA A 643 8.78 5.16 -31.49
C ALA A 643 9.65 6.22 -30.81
N ALA A 644 10.62 6.78 -31.54
CA ALA A 644 11.49 7.84 -31.02
C ALA A 644 10.70 9.08 -30.60
N GLN A 645 9.69 9.49 -31.40
CA GLN A 645 8.82 10.63 -31.05
C GLN A 645 8.07 10.40 -29.73
N TYR A 646 7.47 9.21 -29.54
CA TYR A 646 6.76 8.92 -28.29
C TYR A 646 7.71 8.81 -27.10
N ILE A 647 8.83 8.12 -27.25
CA ILE A 647 9.80 7.95 -26.16
C ILE A 647 10.40 9.31 -25.77
N ASP A 648 10.77 10.16 -26.73
CA ASP A 648 11.27 11.51 -26.43
C ASP A 648 10.21 12.33 -25.68
N LYS A 649 8.95 12.29 -26.12
CA LYS A 649 7.83 12.97 -25.44
C LYS A 649 7.60 12.46 -24.02
N ALA A 650 7.74 11.16 -23.79
CA ALA A 650 7.69 10.56 -22.46
C ALA A 650 8.81 11.13 -21.58
N CYS A 651 10.05 11.08 -22.08
CA CYS A 651 11.23 11.54 -21.35
C CYS A 651 11.20 13.03 -20.99
N GLU A 652 10.58 13.88 -21.82
CA GLU A 652 10.42 15.31 -21.56
C GLU A 652 9.44 15.61 -20.41
N SER A 653 8.54 14.69 -20.10
CA SER A 653 7.39 14.94 -19.21
C SER A 653 7.30 14.01 -18.00
N ASP A 654 8.09 12.94 -17.94
CA ASP A 654 8.06 11.94 -16.87
C ASP A 654 8.87 12.41 -15.64
N PRO A 655 8.25 12.48 -14.44
CA PRO A 655 8.96 12.74 -13.18
C PRO A 655 10.09 11.76 -12.85
N ASP A 656 9.98 10.51 -13.29
CA ASP A 656 10.79 9.40 -12.82
C ASP A 656 12.06 9.28 -13.66
N SER A 657 13.19 9.74 -13.12
CA SER A 657 14.47 9.71 -13.84
C SER A 657 14.95 8.30 -14.14
N ILE A 658 14.56 7.30 -13.33
CA ILE A 658 14.85 5.89 -13.58
C ILE A 658 14.02 5.39 -14.76
N GLY A 659 12.74 5.78 -14.82
CA GLY A 659 11.86 5.55 -15.97
C GLY A 659 12.52 6.05 -17.27
N VAL A 660 13.00 7.30 -17.27
CA VAL A 660 13.72 7.92 -18.40
C VAL A 660 15.01 7.16 -18.74
N ALA A 661 15.86 6.89 -17.74
CA ALA A 661 17.13 6.20 -17.95
C ALA A 661 16.96 4.76 -18.46
N SER A 662 15.85 4.10 -18.12
CA SER A 662 15.56 2.72 -18.57
C SER A 662 15.42 2.59 -20.10
N ARG A 663 15.13 3.68 -20.80
CA ARG A 663 14.97 3.75 -22.26
C ARG A 663 16.20 4.30 -22.99
N ALA A 664 17.22 4.73 -22.26
CA ALA A 664 18.40 5.41 -22.81
C ALA A 664 19.17 4.55 -23.82
N GLU A 665 19.37 3.26 -23.55
CA GLU A 665 20.14 2.36 -24.43
C GLU A 665 19.56 2.29 -25.86
N TRP A 666 18.22 2.19 -25.98
CA TRP A 666 17.55 2.19 -27.28
C TRP A 666 17.66 3.56 -27.97
N ARG A 667 17.44 4.65 -27.23
CA ARG A 667 17.52 6.03 -27.77
C ARG A 667 18.93 6.36 -28.26
N ILE A 668 19.97 5.96 -27.52
CA ILE A 668 21.38 6.09 -27.91
C ILE A 668 21.61 5.37 -29.23
N SER A 669 21.19 4.10 -29.33
CA SER A 669 21.33 3.30 -30.55
C SER A 669 20.62 3.95 -31.74
N TYR A 670 19.41 4.46 -31.54
CA TYR A 670 18.65 5.21 -32.55
C TYR A 670 19.37 6.49 -32.99
N CYS A 671 19.83 7.32 -32.04
CA CYS A 671 20.56 8.56 -32.35
C CYS A 671 21.87 8.27 -33.11
N LEU A 672 22.64 7.25 -32.72
CA LEU A 672 23.86 6.85 -33.42
C LEU A 672 23.57 6.40 -34.86
N LYS A 673 22.52 5.60 -35.08
CA LYS A 673 22.07 5.21 -36.44
C LYS A 673 21.70 6.42 -37.30
N LYS A 674 21.17 7.48 -36.70
CA LYS A 674 20.81 8.74 -37.39
C LYS A 674 21.97 9.75 -37.48
N GLY A 675 23.18 9.39 -37.04
CA GLY A 675 24.36 10.26 -37.04
C GLY A 675 24.33 11.37 -35.96
N GLN A 676 23.43 11.28 -34.98
CA GLN A 676 23.23 12.27 -33.92
C GLN A 676 24.10 11.97 -32.68
N THR A 677 25.41 11.87 -32.85
CA THR A 677 26.35 11.44 -31.80
C THR A 677 26.35 12.36 -30.56
N ALA A 678 26.15 13.67 -30.74
CA ALA A 678 26.06 14.61 -29.62
C ALA A 678 24.84 14.36 -28.73
N LYS A 679 23.66 14.17 -29.34
CA LYS A 679 22.42 13.82 -28.61
C LYS A 679 22.55 12.44 -27.93
N ALA A 680 23.16 11.47 -28.61
CA ALA A 680 23.44 10.16 -28.01
C ALA A 680 24.35 10.27 -26.76
N ARG A 681 25.35 11.17 -26.80
CA ARG A 681 26.22 11.45 -25.65
C ARG A 681 25.46 12.04 -24.47
N GLU A 682 24.64 13.07 -24.72
CA GLU A 682 23.83 13.72 -23.69
C GLU A 682 22.89 12.73 -22.98
N ILE A 683 22.20 11.88 -23.75
CA ILE A 683 21.34 10.82 -23.21
C ILE A 683 22.16 9.83 -22.37
N ALA A 684 23.35 9.46 -22.85
CA ALA A 684 24.23 8.55 -22.14
C ALA A 684 24.75 9.15 -20.82
N ASP A 685 25.17 10.42 -20.82
CA ASP A 685 25.62 11.15 -19.64
C ASP A 685 24.51 11.22 -18.59
N PHE A 686 23.32 11.71 -18.98
CA PHE A 686 22.15 11.75 -18.10
C PHE A 686 21.84 10.38 -17.49
N ALA A 687 21.76 9.33 -18.33
CA ALA A 687 21.43 8.00 -17.86
C ALA A 687 22.51 7.43 -16.91
N GLY A 688 23.77 7.74 -17.17
CA GLY A 688 24.90 7.43 -16.29
C GLY A 688 24.78 8.12 -14.93
N ASP A 689 24.36 9.37 -14.90
CA ASP A 689 24.21 10.18 -13.67
C ASP A 689 23.03 9.72 -12.79
N VAL A 690 21.94 9.22 -13.39
CA VAL A 690 20.86 8.52 -12.66
C VAL A 690 21.39 7.29 -11.93
N TYR A 691 22.52 6.73 -12.38
CA TYR A 691 23.28 5.67 -11.73
C TYR A 691 22.49 4.35 -11.54
N SER A 692 21.36 4.17 -12.25
CA SER A 692 20.60 2.92 -12.25
C SER A 692 21.31 1.84 -13.06
N SER A 693 21.05 0.55 -12.80
CA SER A 693 21.66 -0.54 -13.58
C SER A 693 21.49 -0.37 -15.10
N LYS A 694 20.30 0.08 -15.53
CA LYS A 694 20.01 0.38 -16.94
C LYS A 694 20.72 1.63 -17.44
N GLY A 695 20.80 2.67 -16.62
CA GLY A 695 21.48 3.91 -16.95
C GLY A 695 23.00 3.73 -17.10
N LEU A 696 23.62 3.02 -16.16
CA LEU A 696 25.02 2.60 -16.22
C LEU A 696 25.32 1.79 -17.48
N ALA A 697 24.45 0.81 -17.80
CA ALA A 697 24.59 0.00 -19.01
C ALA A 697 24.46 0.84 -20.28
N ALA A 698 23.52 1.79 -20.33
CA ALA A 698 23.34 2.69 -21.46
C ALA A 698 24.58 3.58 -21.68
N LYS A 699 25.15 4.13 -20.61
CA LYS A 699 26.39 4.92 -20.66
C LYS A 699 27.57 4.09 -21.16
N ALA A 700 27.73 2.87 -20.64
CA ALA A 700 28.77 1.95 -21.07
C ALA A 700 28.61 1.55 -22.56
N ALA A 701 27.38 1.25 -22.99
CA ALA A 701 27.08 0.91 -24.38
C ALA A 701 27.38 2.07 -25.35
N PHE A 702 27.12 3.33 -24.96
CA PHE A 702 27.53 4.49 -25.76
C PHE A 702 29.06 4.57 -25.92
N LEU A 703 29.81 4.35 -24.84
CA LEU A 703 31.27 4.37 -24.87
C LEU A 703 31.82 3.23 -25.74
N GLU A 704 31.26 2.02 -25.62
CA GLU A 704 31.59 0.88 -26.49
C GLU A 704 31.32 1.22 -27.96
N ALA A 705 30.13 1.74 -28.28
CA ALA A 705 29.73 2.10 -29.64
C ALA A 705 30.53 3.27 -30.24
N THR A 706 31.16 4.10 -29.40
CA THR A 706 32.04 5.21 -29.81
C THR A 706 33.52 4.89 -29.62
N THR A 707 33.87 3.61 -29.50
CA THR A 707 35.25 3.08 -29.43
C THR A 707 36.07 3.51 -28.21
N ASN A 708 35.42 4.09 -27.18
CA ASN A 708 36.06 4.35 -25.88
C ASN A 708 35.94 3.13 -24.98
N TYR A 709 36.73 2.09 -25.29
CA TYR A 709 36.64 0.78 -24.64
C TYR A 709 37.09 0.79 -23.19
N ASP A 710 38.10 1.58 -22.83
CA ASP A 710 38.56 1.69 -21.44
C ASP A 710 37.45 2.35 -20.58
N GLY A 711 36.80 3.39 -21.08
CA GLY A 711 35.63 3.98 -20.43
C GLY A 711 34.44 3.01 -20.36
N ALA A 712 34.17 2.25 -21.42
CA ALA A 712 33.09 1.24 -21.41
C ALA A 712 33.33 0.18 -20.31
N PHE A 713 34.58 -0.29 -20.16
CA PHE A 713 34.97 -1.20 -19.10
C PHE A 713 34.66 -0.61 -17.71
N GLU A 714 35.10 0.62 -17.43
CA GLU A 714 34.85 1.29 -16.16
C GLU A 714 33.36 1.40 -15.84
N TRP A 715 32.53 1.78 -16.81
CA TRP A 715 31.09 1.95 -16.59
C TRP A 715 30.34 0.62 -16.44
N PHE A 716 30.74 -0.44 -17.15
CA PHE A 716 30.21 -1.77 -16.89
C PHE A 716 30.66 -2.30 -15.51
N ALA A 717 31.88 -1.98 -15.06
CA ALA A 717 32.37 -2.37 -13.73
C ALA A 717 31.58 -1.72 -12.60
N LYS A 718 31.08 -0.49 -12.77
CA LYS A 718 30.17 0.15 -11.80
C LYS A 718 28.87 -0.64 -11.58
N ILE A 719 28.39 -1.38 -12.58
CA ILE A 719 27.21 -2.25 -12.42
C ILE A 719 27.53 -3.43 -11.50
N GLU A 720 28.70 -4.04 -11.69
CA GLU A 720 29.18 -5.12 -10.83
C GLU A 720 29.38 -4.62 -9.39
N GLU A 721 30.05 -3.48 -9.22
CA GLU A 721 30.29 -2.88 -7.91
C GLU A 721 28.98 -2.60 -7.16
N ARG A 722 28.01 -1.96 -7.82
CA ARG A 722 26.76 -1.55 -7.19
C ARG A 722 25.76 -2.69 -7.01
N TYR A 723 25.63 -3.57 -7.99
CA TYR A 723 24.56 -4.58 -8.05
C TYR A 723 25.04 -6.03 -7.92
N GLY A 724 26.35 -6.26 -7.78
CA GLY A 724 26.93 -7.61 -7.76
C GLY A 724 26.77 -8.37 -9.07
N ASN A 725 26.37 -7.70 -10.16
CA ASN A 725 26.09 -8.32 -11.44
C ASN A 725 27.24 -8.10 -12.44
N SER A 726 28.10 -9.11 -12.57
CA SER A 726 29.27 -9.10 -13.45
C SER A 726 28.96 -9.42 -14.92
N VAL A 727 27.74 -9.89 -15.23
CA VAL A 727 27.36 -10.37 -16.58
C VAL A 727 27.52 -9.28 -17.66
N PRO A 728 27.07 -8.03 -17.47
CA PRO A 728 27.24 -6.98 -18.48
C PRO A 728 28.71 -6.72 -18.81
N LEU A 729 29.58 -6.65 -17.80
CA LEU A 729 31.02 -6.45 -17.95
C LEU A 729 31.69 -7.62 -18.67
N LEU A 730 31.37 -8.85 -18.28
CA LEU A 730 31.89 -10.05 -18.94
C LEU A 730 31.52 -10.07 -20.42
N SER A 731 30.25 -9.78 -20.73
CA SER A 731 29.73 -9.76 -22.10
C SER A 731 30.45 -8.70 -22.93
N PHE A 732 30.72 -7.52 -22.35
CA PHE A 732 31.53 -6.47 -22.99
C PHE A 732 32.95 -6.95 -23.30
N CYS A 733 33.69 -7.49 -22.32
CA CYS A 733 35.06 -7.93 -22.52
C CYS A 733 35.19 -8.95 -23.66
N GLN A 734 34.19 -9.83 -23.81
CA GLN A 734 34.15 -10.80 -24.90
C GLN A 734 33.86 -10.18 -26.26
N ARG A 735 32.85 -9.30 -26.35
CA ARG A 735 32.54 -8.57 -27.58
C ARG A 735 33.75 -7.75 -28.02
N TYR A 736 34.40 -7.07 -27.10
CA TYR A 736 35.62 -6.31 -27.33
C TYR A 736 36.74 -7.19 -27.91
N ARG A 737 37.05 -8.33 -27.28
CA ARG A 737 38.07 -9.27 -27.75
C ARG A 737 37.75 -9.79 -29.15
N ALA A 738 36.51 -10.17 -29.41
CA ALA A 738 36.09 -10.68 -30.70
C ALA A 738 36.12 -9.62 -31.81
N LEU A 739 35.78 -8.37 -31.47
CA LEU A 739 35.74 -7.26 -32.42
C LEU A 739 37.14 -6.73 -32.76
N THR A 740 38.03 -6.65 -31.77
CA THR A 740 39.32 -5.94 -31.89
C THR A 740 40.54 -6.86 -31.92
N GLY A 741 40.40 -8.09 -31.43
CA GLY A 741 41.52 -9.01 -31.18
C GLY A 741 42.38 -8.66 -29.96
N ASP A 742 42.09 -7.57 -29.25
CA ASP A 742 42.87 -7.10 -28.10
C ASP A 742 42.51 -7.90 -26.83
N THR A 743 43.53 -8.25 -26.05
CA THR A 743 43.43 -9.11 -24.86
C THR A 743 43.64 -8.35 -23.54
N ARG A 744 43.66 -7.01 -23.53
CA ARG A 744 43.94 -6.22 -22.31
C ARG A 744 43.00 -6.51 -21.14
N PHE A 745 41.74 -6.88 -21.41
CA PHE A 745 40.75 -7.24 -20.38
C PHE A 745 40.68 -8.76 -20.10
N GLU A 746 41.55 -9.58 -20.70
CA GLU A 746 41.49 -11.04 -20.58
C GLU A 746 41.71 -11.54 -19.14
N ALA A 747 42.58 -10.87 -18.39
CA ALA A 747 42.80 -11.19 -16.97
C ALA A 747 41.53 -10.96 -16.14
N GLU A 748 40.85 -9.83 -16.39
CA GLU A 748 39.61 -9.45 -15.72
C GLU A 748 38.43 -10.36 -16.12
N LEU A 749 38.40 -10.81 -17.38
CA LEU A 749 37.47 -11.82 -17.89
C LEU A 749 37.66 -13.14 -17.14
N LYS A 750 38.89 -13.69 -17.14
CA LYS A 750 39.20 -14.98 -16.48
C LYS A 750 38.91 -14.96 -14.98
N LYS A 751 39.16 -13.83 -14.31
CA LYS A 751 38.86 -13.65 -12.89
C LYS A 751 37.37 -13.85 -12.59
N ARG A 752 36.50 -13.24 -13.40
CA ARG A 752 35.04 -13.24 -13.20
C ARG A 752 34.33 -14.44 -13.82
N GLU A 753 34.91 -15.04 -14.85
CA GLU A 753 34.39 -16.29 -15.43
C GLU A 753 34.32 -17.39 -14.38
N LYS A 754 35.32 -17.47 -13.48
CA LYS A 754 35.29 -18.37 -12.32
C LYS A 754 34.17 -18.07 -11.32
N THR A 755 33.67 -16.83 -11.28
CA THR A 755 32.52 -16.47 -10.44
C THR A 755 31.20 -16.95 -11.05
N VAL A 756 31.04 -16.83 -12.37
CA VAL A 756 29.82 -17.27 -13.09
C VAL A 756 29.80 -18.79 -13.30
N PHE A 757 30.97 -19.38 -13.55
CA PHE A 757 31.21 -20.81 -13.73
C PHE A 757 32.17 -21.32 -12.65
N ALA A 758 31.70 -21.39 -11.41
CA ALA A 758 32.50 -21.85 -10.26
C ALA A 758 33.09 -23.26 -10.44
N LYS A 759 32.41 -24.12 -11.22
CA LYS A 759 32.86 -25.47 -11.56
C LYS A 759 33.52 -25.55 -12.95
N GLY A 760 33.74 -24.42 -13.62
CA GLY A 760 34.09 -24.36 -15.03
C GLY A 760 32.87 -24.57 -15.95
N MET A 761 33.09 -24.46 -17.26
CA MET A 761 32.07 -24.73 -18.27
C MET A 761 31.98 -26.23 -18.52
N GLU A 762 30.85 -26.83 -18.14
CA GLU A 762 30.58 -28.25 -18.31
C GLU A 762 30.06 -28.51 -19.73
N LYS A 763 30.78 -29.32 -20.51
CA LYS A 763 30.33 -29.75 -21.84
C LYS A 763 29.29 -30.85 -21.70
N VAL A 764 28.16 -30.69 -22.38
CA VAL A 764 27.02 -31.61 -22.33
C VAL A 764 26.38 -31.76 -23.71
N SER A 765 25.66 -32.85 -23.88
CA SER A 765 24.84 -33.22 -25.02
C SER A 765 23.45 -33.65 -24.55
N LEU A 766 22.50 -33.83 -25.47
CA LEU A 766 21.17 -34.34 -25.11
C LEU A 766 21.23 -35.69 -24.35
N ALA A 767 22.22 -36.52 -24.66
CA ALA A 767 22.40 -37.83 -24.04
C ALA A 767 22.76 -37.76 -22.55
N ASP A 768 23.19 -36.61 -22.02
CA ASP A 768 23.56 -36.46 -20.60
C ASP A 768 22.36 -36.16 -19.69
N PHE A 769 21.16 -35.99 -20.26
CA PHE A 769 19.95 -35.60 -19.54
C PHE A 769 18.91 -36.72 -19.49
N HIS A 770 18.80 -37.37 -18.32
CA HIS A 770 17.90 -38.51 -18.11
C HIS A 770 16.82 -38.30 -17.03
N VAL A 771 16.99 -37.27 -16.20
CA VAL A 771 16.08 -36.96 -15.08
C VAL A 771 15.64 -35.52 -15.18
N ALA A 772 14.45 -35.22 -14.66
CA ALA A 772 13.94 -33.86 -14.60
C ALA A 772 14.98 -32.92 -13.97
N PRO A 773 15.22 -31.72 -14.54
CA PRO A 773 16.29 -30.85 -14.07
C PRO A 773 15.98 -30.31 -12.67
N THR A 774 17.02 -30.11 -11.86
CA THR A 774 16.92 -29.47 -10.54
C THR A 774 17.21 -27.97 -10.58
N ASP A 775 17.73 -27.48 -11.71
CA ASP A 775 18.10 -26.09 -11.97
C ASP A 775 18.07 -25.80 -13.49
N GLY A 776 18.32 -24.55 -13.89
CA GLY A 776 18.29 -24.12 -15.28
C GLY A 776 17.64 -22.76 -15.44
N VAL A 777 17.15 -22.45 -16.65
CA VAL A 777 16.47 -21.18 -16.93
C VAL A 777 15.04 -21.42 -17.39
N LEU A 778 14.09 -20.98 -16.57
CA LEU A 778 12.66 -21.05 -16.81
C LEU A 778 12.21 -19.96 -17.79
N LEU A 779 11.47 -20.36 -18.82
CA LEU A 779 10.70 -19.45 -19.67
C LEU A 779 9.43 -18.99 -18.94
N LYS A 780 9.36 -17.71 -18.56
CA LYS A 780 8.27 -17.16 -17.73
C LYS A 780 7.14 -16.53 -18.54
N GLY A 781 7.30 -16.37 -19.84
CA GLY A 781 6.28 -15.81 -20.73
C GLY A 781 6.25 -16.48 -22.10
N GLN A 782 5.31 -16.03 -22.95
CA GLN A 782 5.11 -16.52 -24.31
C GLN A 782 5.34 -15.39 -25.33
N SER A 783 5.88 -15.73 -26.50
CA SER A 783 6.01 -14.82 -27.65
C SER A 783 5.92 -15.60 -28.97
N ASP A 784 5.71 -14.88 -30.08
CA ASP A 784 5.75 -15.48 -31.42
C ASP A 784 7.15 -16.04 -31.76
N LEU A 785 8.21 -15.42 -31.22
CA LEU A 785 9.58 -15.91 -31.37
C LEU A 785 9.80 -17.25 -30.66
N LEU A 786 9.23 -17.41 -29.46
CA LEU A 786 9.23 -18.71 -28.78
C LEU A 786 8.42 -19.76 -29.53
N ALA A 787 7.20 -19.39 -29.96
CA ALA A 787 6.33 -20.30 -30.70
C ALA A 787 6.98 -20.77 -32.01
N SER A 788 7.65 -19.85 -32.72
CA SER A 788 8.41 -20.15 -33.95
C SER A 788 9.60 -21.08 -33.69
N ALA A 789 10.18 -21.06 -32.49
CA ALA A 789 11.21 -21.98 -32.06
C ALA A 789 10.64 -23.29 -31.45
N HIS A 790 9.33 -23.51 -31.53
CA HIS A 790 8.62 -24.62 -30.89
C HIS A 790 8.82 -24.71 -29.37
N MET A 791 9.04 -23.55 -28.73
CA MET A 791 9.15 -23.40 -27.30
C MET A 791 7.91 -22.72 -26.71
N ARG A 792 7.66 -22.94 -25.42
CA ARG A 792 6.55 -22.35 -24.69
C ARG A 792 6.91 -21.95 -23.27
N GLN A 793 6.12 -21.04 -22.70
CA GLN A 793 6.14 -20.72 -21.27
C GLN A 793 6.12 -22.00 -20.40
N GLY A 794 6.89 -22.00 -19.33
CA GLY A 794 7.01 -23.11 -18.37
C GLY A 794 8.15 -24.10 -18.68
N GLN A 795 8.74 -24.06 -19.88
CA GLN A 795 9.88 -24.91 -20.22
C GLN A 795 11.19 -24.40 -19.62
N VAL A 796 12.15 -25.30 -19.43
CA VAL A 796 13.43 -25.01 -18.79
C VAL A 796 14.60 -25.24 -19.74
N ILE A 797 15.39 -24.21 -20.01
CA ILE A 797 16.63 -24.31 -20.77
C ILE A 797 17.73 -24.81 -19.82
N VAL A 798 18.39 -25.90 -20.19
CA VAL A 798 19.43 -26.56 -19.38
C VAL A 798 20.80 -26.57 -20.03
N ALA A 799 20.89 -26.31 -21.33
CA ALA A 799 22.16 -26.11 -22.02
C ALA A 799 22.02 -25.16 -23.20
N ILE A 800 23.14 -24.55 -23.59
CA ILE A 800 23.29 -23.70 -24.77
C ILE A 800 24.65 -23.98 -25.42
N ASN A 801 24.66 -24.22 -26.73
CA ASN A 801 25.83 -24.51 -27.54
C ASN A 801 26.73 -25.59 -26.93
N GLY A 802 26.12 -26.67 -26.42
CA GLY A 802 26.81 -27.79 -25.79
C GLY A 802 27.40 -27.51 -24.40
N ILE A 803 27.03 -26.40 -23.75
CA ILE A 803 27.47 -26.03 -22.40
C ILE A 803 26.29 -26.02 -21.43
N ARG A 804 26.47 -26.63 -20.25
CA ARG A 804 25.45 -26.71 -19.20
C ARG A 804 25.14 -25.32 -18.62
N VAL A 805 23.86 -25.08 -18.36
CA VAL A 805 23.32 -23.83 -17.79
C VAL A 805 22.55 -24.13 -16.51
N HIS A 806 23.09 -23.74 -15.36
CA HIS A 806 22.42 -23.85 -14.05
C HIS A 806 21.66 -22.59 -13.65
N THR A 807 22.10 -21.42 -14.15
CA THR A 807 21.57 -20.12 -13.73
C THR A 807 21.35 -19.18 -14.92
N LEU A 808 20.52 -18.16 -14.71
CA LEU A 808 20.26 -17.08 -15.65
C LEU A 808 21.54 -16.30 -15.99
N ALA A 809 22.48 -16.19 -15.05
CA ALA A 809 23.77 -15.54 -15.30
C ALA A 809 24.59 -16.33 -16.33
N GLN A 810 24.66 -17.66 -16.19
CA GLN A 810 25.34 -18.54 -17.15
C GLN A 810 24.65 -18.52 -18.51
N TYR A 811 23.32 -18.61 -18.55
CA TYR A 811 22.55 -18.48 -19.79
C TYR A 811 22.84 -17.17 -20.50
N SER A 812 22.77 -16.05 -19.78
CA SER A 812 22.95 -14.72 -20.35
C SER A 812 24.36 -14.55 -20.91
N TYR A 813 25.37 -15.02 -20.20
CA TYR A 813 26.76 -15.02 -20.67
C TYR A 813 26.91 -15.84 -21.96
N LEU A 814 26.45 -17.09 -21.99
CA LEU A 814 26.65 -17.99 -23.14
C LEU A 814 25.81 -17.56 -24.36
N ARG A 815 24.63 -16.99 -24.14
CA ARG A 815 23.78 -16.42 -25.18
C ARG A 815 24.44 -15.24 -25.87
N ASP A 816 25.26 -14.48 -25.16
CA ASP A 816 25.89 -13.28 -25.70
C ASP A 816 27.30 -13.54 -26.29
N LEU A 817 27.77 -14.80 -26.27
CA LEU A 817 29.05 -15.20 -26.87
C LEU A 817 29.09 -14.93 -28.38
N PRO A 818 30.12 -14.25 -28.91
CA PRO A 818 30.25 -13.96 -30.34
C PRO A 818 30.52 -15.24 -31.17
N GLY A 819 30.16 -15.21 -32.47
CA GLY A 819 30.53 -16.24 -33.45
C GLY A 819 29.55 -17.40 -33.66
N VAL A 820 28.38 -17.39 -33.01
CA VAL A 820 27.32 -18.38 -33.25
C VAL A 820 26.01 -17.65 -33.60
N ALA A 821 25.55 -17.74 -34.85
CA ALA A 821 24.33 -17.07 -35.30
C ALA A 821 23.04 -17.78 -34.84
N GLU A 822 23.14 -19.07 -34.54
CA GLU A 822 22.06 -19.93 -34.09
C GLU A 822 22.32 -20.36 -32.63
N LEU A 823 21.28 -20.34 -31.82
CA LEU A 823 21.29 -20.87 -30.47
C LEU A 823 20.96 -22.35 -30.54
N ASP A 824 21.89 -23.23 -30.16
CA ASP A 824 21.63 -24.66 -29.97
C ASP A 824 21.29 -24.92 -28.51
N LEU A 825 20.02 -25.18 -28.20
CA LEU A 825 19.48 -25.26 -26.85
C LEU A 825 19.10 -26.69 -26.50
N ILE A 826 19.35 -27.12 -25.26
CA ILE A 826 18.68 -28.30 -24.69
C ILE A 826 17.60 -27.81 -23.72
N VAL A 827 16.36 -28.22 -23.96
CA VAL A 827 15.18 -27.72 -23.27
C VAL A 827 14.37 -28.87 -22.67
N TRP A 828 14.08 -28.77 -21.38
CA TRP A 828 13.13 -29.63 -20.68
C TRP A 828 11.69 -29.16 -20.92
N GLN A 829 10.85 -30.06 -21.42
CA GLN A 829 9.47 -29.75 -21.83
C GLN A 829 8.40 -30.15 -20.80
N GLY A 830 8.82 -30.70 -19.65
CA GLY A 830 7.96 -31.18 -18.57
C GLY A 830 8.07 -32.69 -18.34
N ASP A 831 8.37 -33.44 -19.40
CA ASP A 831 8.47 -34.91 -19.44
C ASP A 831 9.69 -35.42 -20.22
N ALA A 832 10.21 -34.64 -21.17
CA ALA A 832 11.38 -34.98 -21.97
C ALA A 832 12.30 -33.78 -22.25
N PHE A 833 13.56 -34.08 -22.59
CA PHE A 833 14.51 -33.10 -23.13
C PHE A 833 14.48 -33.10 -24.65
N ARG A 834 14.64 -31.92 -25.26
CA ARG A 834 14.80 -31.78 -26.71
C ARG A 834 15.90 -30.78 -27.05
N GLU A 835 16.62 -31.06 -28.13
CA GLU A 835 17.45 -30.07 -28.80
C GLU A 835 16.58 -29.13 -29.64
N ILE A 836 16.83 -27.83 -29.52
CA ILE A 836 16.12 -26.77 -30.23
C ILE A 836 17.15 -25.81 -30.79
N ARG A 837 17.17 -25.69 -32.11
CA ARG A 837 17.99 -24.71 -32.81
C ARG A 837 17.14 -23.51 -33.22
N SER A 838 17.61 -22.31 -32.92
CA SER A 838 16.86 -21.10 -33.25
C SER A 838 17.75 -19.87 -33.44
N SER A 839 17.35 -18.96 -34.31
CA SER A 839 18.04 -17.69 -34.54
C SER A 839 17.11 -16.49 -34.23
N PRO A 840 16.72 -16.30 -32.96
CA PRO A 840 15.88 -15.16 -32.60
C PRO A 840 16.66 -13.84 -32.77
N PRO A 841 15.98 -12.72 -33.12
CA PRO A 841 16.62 -11.41 -33.23
C PRO A 841 17.40 -11.05 -31.96
N ASN A 842 18.62 -10.52 -32.12
CA ASN A 842 19.55 -10.21 -31.02
C ASN A 842 19.79 -11.40 -30.06
N ARG A 843 19.59 -12.64 -30.53
CA ARG A 843 19.66 -13.88 -29.75
C ARG A 843 18.70 -13.89 -28.56
N ARG A 844 17.55 -13.18 -28.64
CA ARG A 844 16.57 -13.05 -27.56
C ARG A 844 15.15 -13.38 -28.02
N PHE A 845 14.46 -14.21 -27.25
CA PHE A 845 13.07 -14.61 -27.53
C PHE A 845 12.00 -13.58 -27.13
N GLY A 846 12.40 -12.43 -26.57
CA GLY A 846 11.46 -11.37 -26.21
C GLY A 846 10.51 -11.71 -25.06
N VAL A 847 10.88 -12.63 -24.17
CA VAL A 847 10.09 -13.01 -23.00
C VAL A 847 10.85 -12.83 -21.70
N ALA A 848 10.12 -12.71 -20.59
CA ALA A 848 10.69 -12.85 -19.26
C ALA A 848 11.24 -14.28 -19.06
N ILE A 849 12.43 -14.36 -18.47
CA ILE A 849 13.11 -15.61 -18.10
C ILE A 849 13.67 -15.49 -16.69
N GLY A 850 13.95 -16.60 -16.02
CA GLY A 850 14.61 -16.56 -14.72
C GLY A 850 15.17 -17.90 -14.28
N ASP A 851 15.89 -17.93 -13.18
CA ASP A 851 16.38 -19.18 -12.60
C ASP A 851 15.21 -20.14 -12.36
N TYR A 852 15.36 -21.36 -12.85
CA TYR A 852 14.45 -22.44 -12.53
C TYR A 852 14.83 -23.01 -11.17
N LYS A 853 13.85 -23.02 -10.26
CA LYS A 853 13.89 -23.80 -9.02
C LYS A 853 12.65 -24.69 -9.07
N PRO A 854 12.79 -26.02 -9.05
CA PRO A 854 11.62 -26.90 -9.04
C PRO A 854 10.76 -26.52 -7.84
N SER A 855 9.47 -26.26 -8.07
CA SER A 855 8.52 -26.15 -6.98
C SER A 855 8.55 -27.47 -6.23
N ARG A 856 8.91 -27.45 -4.93
CA ARG A 856 8.48 -28.54 -4.06
C ARG A 856 6.97 -28.51 -4.15
N ALA A 857 6.39 -29.55 -4.75
CA ALA A 857 4.95 -29.74 -4.73
C ALA A 857 4.48 -29.52 -3.29
N ALA A 858 3.53 -28.60 -3.13
CA ALA A 858 2.80 -28.49 -1.88
C ALA A 858 2.20 -29.87 -1.60
N LEU A 859 2.69 -30.52 -0.55
CA LEU A 859 1.89 -31.46 0.22
C LEU A 859 1.00 -30.62 1.14
#